data_AF-A5DBQ5-F1
#
_entry.id   AF-A5DBQ5-F1
#
_cell.length_a   1.000
_cell.length_b   1.000
_cell.length_c   1.000
_cell.angle_alpha   90.00
_cell.angle_beta   90.00
_cell.angle_gamma   90.00
#
_symmetry.space_group_name_H-M   'P 1'
#
loop_
_entity.id
_entity.type
_entity.pdbx_description
1 polymer ?
#
loop_
_entity_poly.entity_id
_entity_poly.type
_entity_poly.pdbx_seq_one_letter_code
_entity_poly.pdbx_strand_id
1 'polypeptide(L)'
;MAPVAVEHLSEVPKKACIQLTGTVRDRAAFLVNEAWDSLAWDAVEEDELRFNLTKFGGYQVEFISNDYAILQDLMLFALQKNAECQRVSVKILWSILVSEFILSDSIIDVERECLVGLHDIYNRNAYKPSPVEQEAFIDLLKATIRLDREDEAFSMFYNFIESLAGFLVVLNDLNSVPVGPEFEDDRTFHRLNINAYLKNANKPELFNSFINTMYEGHLSKGDYIQAALSLELYASTFSWDHNVILPPSFRPKFPQQTSFERKEMLYKMIATNYIKGNSLERATDTYNELLDSYNEHTYDLKSFAYVHNKLAKLYLDLESSDKLSPAFFRVAFIGAGFPTNIRGKEQIYEGLPFEHITSIHERLLRLYPGARIISDDAEASKLKEKVQTGRYLHVSTVEPVSEISEKLLNTSIGVRQYARNKDLRFFTTMKKIPGSTSIFDMWTEETTYETHLSFPTLMNRSDIKSTKVVKLSPLDNAIRTVINKNNDLVQLESIIGIAFKEKTEINSSLNDLSRQLAGTVDSPVNGGVGQYRTFFVDPSFQKEEYKDKIRLLKSTFSDLTMILNRCLILHGKLASPSLRNSHDALVELFKKNFKEEIEALKLNPDSDAASITQSTHQSTYAPSLSSTLAEKRSSSSVNGASFQPPNGSRLTKTVSRASSSNSSASGISGISSERASTTNNSSMSGFSFGRGKRTALNWRNMVNRGP
;
A
#
# COMPACT_ATOMS: atom_id res chain seq x y z
N MET A 1 -19.99 -34.26 22.21
CA MET A 1 -19.60 -33.26 23.22
C MET A 1 -18.11 -33.39 23.41
N ALA A 2 -17.32 -32.45 22.88
CA ALA A 2 -15.88 -32.41 23.13
C ALA A 2 -15.63 -32.18 24.63
N PRO A 3 -14.54 -32.68 25.22
CA PRO A 3 -14.27 -32.47 26.64
C PRO A 3 -14.11 -30.96 26.88
N VAL A 4 -15.12 -30.37 27.52
CA VAL A 4 -15.07 -29.00 28.02
C VAL A 4 -13.97 -29.02 29.09
N ALA A 5 -12.83 -28.38 28.80
CA ALA A 5 -11.81 -28.20 29.81
C ALA A 5 -12.47 -27.63 31.07
N VAL A 6 -12.13 -28.17 32.25
CA VAL A 6 -12.66 -27.73 33.56
C VAL A 6 -12.52 -26.21 33.75
N GLU A 7 -11.65 -25.56 32.98
CA GLU A 7 -11.44 -24.12 32.93
C GLU A 7 -12.59 -23.30 32.34
N HIS A 8 -13.44 -23.86 31.47
CA HIS A 8 -14.60 -23.15 30.90
C HIS A 8 -15.85 -23.22 31.78
N LEU A 9 -15.81 -24.02 32.85
CA LEU A 9 -16.89 -24.10 33.82
C LEU A 9 -16.87 -22.85 34.70
N SER A 10 -18.05 -22.31 35.02
CA SER A 10 -18.19 -21.26 36.03
C SER A 10 -17.66 -21.74 37.40
N GLU A 11 -17.37 -20.81 38.32
CA GLU A 11 -16.64 -21.13 39.56
C GLU A 11 -17.23 -22.29 40.36
N VAL A 12 -18.56 -22.42 40.37
CA VAL A 12 -19.29 -23.46 41.12
C VAL A 12 -19.10 -24.85 40.50
N PRO A 13 -19.45 -25.10 39.22
CA PRO A 13 -19.18 -26.39 38.57
C PRO A 13 -17.68 -26.69 38.45
N LYS A 14 -16.81 -25.68 38.35
CA LYS A 14 -15.36 -25.86 38.39
C LYS A 14 -14.88 -26.40 39.74
N LYS A 15 -15.35 -25.84 40.86
CA LYS A 15 -15.06 -26.34 42.22
C LYS A 15 -15.60 -27.75 42.41
N ALA A 16 -16.81 -28.03 41.92
CA ALA A 16 -17.39 -29.37 41.99
C ALA A 16 -16.57 -30.39 41.19
N CYS A 17 -16.14 -30.06 39.96
CA CYS A 17 -15.25 -30.89 39.18
C CYS A 17 -13.90 -31.11 39.87
N ILE A 18 -13.27 -30.07 40.44
CA ILE A 18 -12.01 -30.22 41.18
C ILE A 18 -12.18 -31.14 42.40
N GLN A 19 -13.31 -31.05 43.12
CA GLN A 19 -13.61 -31.92 44.26
C GLN A 19 -13.89 -33.37 43.83
N LEU A 20 -14.48 -33.58 42.65
CA LEU A 20 -14.78 -34.92 42.12
C LEU A 20 -13.58 -35.58 41.43
N THR A 21 -12.79 -34.82 40.67
CA THR A 21 -11.68 -35.33 39.85
C THR A 21 -10.32 -35.18 40.51
N GLY A 22 -10.20 -34.42 41.62
CA GLY A 22 -8.95 -34.26 42.37
C GLY A 22 -7.73 -33.97 41.48
N THR A 23 -6.64 -34.70 41.71
CA THR A 23 -5.35 -34.57 40.99
C THR A 23 -5.22 -35.54 39.80
N VAL A 24 -6.32 -35.89 39.13
CA VAL A 24 -6.28 -36.81 37.97
C VAL A 24 -5.35 -36.29 36.86
N ARG A 25 -5.25 -34.97 36.68
CA ARG A 25 -4.34 -34.37 35.69
C ARG A 25 -2.86 -34.57 36.06
N ASP A 26 -2.50 -34.48 37.33
CA ASP A 26 -1.12 -34.70 37.79
C ASP A 26 -0.73 -36.16 37.62
N ARG A 27 -1.64 -37.07 37.94
CA ARG A 27 -1.44 -38.52 37.73
C ARG A 27 -1.32 -38.87 36.26
N ALA A 28 -2.15 -38.27 35.40
CA ALA A 28 -2.07 -38.44 33.96
C ALA A 28 -0.74 -37.90 33.40
N ALA A 29 -0.30 -36.71 33.84
CA ALA A 29 0.98 -36.14 33.45
C ALA A 29 2.16 -37.02 33.88
N PHE A 30 2.11 -37.57 35.10
CA PHE A 30 3.11 -38.53 35.58
C PHE A 30 3.17 -39.79 34.71
N LEU A 31 2.02 -40.41 34.41
CA LEU A 31 1.96 -41.60 33.55
C LEU A 31 2.45 -41.32 32.13
N VAL A 32 2.12 -40.15 31.58
CA VAL A 32 2.62 -39.72 30.26
C VAL A 32 4.14 -39.55 30.28
N ASN A 33 4.70 -38.95 31.33
CA ASN A 33 6.15 -38.83 31.48
C ASN A 33 6.83 -40.20 31.62
N GLU A 34 6.28 -41.10 32.43
CA GLU A 34 6.82 -42.45 32.62
C GLU A 34 6.77 -43.27 31.31
N ALA A 35 5.67 -43.17 30.57
CA ALA A 35 5.54 -43.79 29.27
C ALA A 35 6.53 -43.20 28.25
N TRP A 36 6.72 -41.88 28.25
CA TRP A 36 7.67 -41.20 27.37
C TRP A 36 9.12 -41.60 27.69
N ASP A 37 9.50 -41.59 28.97
CA ASP A 37 10.85 -41.99 29.44
C ASP A 37 11.14 -43.48 29.19
N SER A 38 10.11 -44.33 29.11
CA SER A 38 10.24 -45.76 28.80
C SER A 38 10.48 -46.04 27.30
N LEU A 39 10.14 -45.08 26.44
CA LEU A 39 10.35 -45.18 24.99
C LEU A 39 11.73 -44.66 24.55
N ALA A 40 12.41 -43.92 25.42
CA ALA A 40 13.75 -43.37 25.19
C ALA A 40 14.86 -44.40 25.46
N TRP A 41 16.01 -44.16 24.82
CA TRP A 41 17.28 -44.74 25.25
C TRP A 41 17.99 -43.80 26.24
N ASP A 42 18.91 -44.36 27.01
CA ASP A 42 19.77 -43.56 27.88
C ASP A 42 20.73 -42.71 27.02
N ALA A 43 20.87 -41.44 27.37
CA ALA A 43 21.70 -40.49 26.65
C ALA A 43 23.20 -40.79 26.81
N VAL A 44 24.01 -40.40 25.82
CA VAL A 44 25.47 -40.45 25.93
C VAL A 44 25.94 -39.29 26.83
N GLU A 45 26.99 -39.49 27.65
CA GLU A 45 27.51 -38.49 28.60
C GLU A 45 27.80 -37.12 27.95
N GLU A 46 28.20 -37.09 26.67
CA GLU A 46 28.43 -35.86 25.89
C GLU A 46 27.12 -35.09 25.60
N ASP A 47 26.03 -35.80 25.30
CA ASP A 47 24.72 -35.22 25.04
C ASP A 47 23.98 -34.83 26.33
N GLU A 48 24.22 -35.56 27.43
CA GLU A 48 23.73 -35.20 28.75
C GLU A 48 24.31 -33.86 29.23
N LEU A 49 25.62 -33.65 29.01
CA LEU A 49 26.31 -32.40 29.35
C LEU A 49 25.87 -31.23 28.47
N ARG A 50 25.57 -31.49 27.19
CA ARG A 50 25.18 -30.45 26.21
C ARG A 50 23.71 -30.04 26.30
N PHE A 51 22.79 -31.00 26.46
CA PHE A 51 21.34 -30.74 26.37
C PHE A 51 20.58 -30.91 27.69
N ASN A 52 21.24 -31.32 28.77
CA ASN A 52 20.64 -31.59 30.10
C ASN A 52 19.47 -32.60 30.04
N LEU A 53 19.54 -33.59 29.14
CA LEU A 53 18.53 -34.64 28.96
C LEU A 53 19.16 -36.01 29.21
N THR A 54 18.64 -36.74 30.21
CA THR A 54 19.16 -38.07 30.57
C THR A 54 18.61 -39.21 29.69
N LYS A 55 17.46 -38.97 29.04
CA LYS A 55 16.75 -39.97 28.24
C LYS A 55 16.09 -39.31 27.03
N PHE A 56 16.55 -39.64 25.82
CA PHE A 56 15.96 -39.17 24.58
C PHE A 56 16.26 -40.16 23.43
N GLY A 57 15.42 -40.16 22.38
CA GLY A 57 15.61 -41.00 21.19
C GLY A 57 14.94 -42.38 21.27
N GLY A 58 15.54 -43.39 20.65
CA GLY A 58 14.97 -44.75 20.61
C GLY A 58 13.65 -44.83 19.84
N TYR A 59 12.61 -45.42 20.45
CA TYR A 59 11.27 -45.52 19.84
C TYR A 59 10.53 -44.17 19.80
N GLN A 60 11.04 -43.13 20.46
CA GLN A 60 10.47 -41.77 20.36
C GLN A 60 10.60 -41.20 18.93
N VAL A 61 11.61 -41.63 18.16
CA VAL A 61 11.85 -41.17 16.79
C VAL A 61 10.80 -41.69 15.81
N GLU A 62 10.16 -42.83 16.08
CA GLU A 62 9.05 -43.32 15.24
C GLU A 62 7.84 -42.38 15.29
N PHE A 63 7.62 -41.70 16.41
CA PHE A 63 6.57 -40.70 16.57
C PHE A 63 6.89 -39.38 15.85
N ILE A 64 8.16 -39.10 15.61
CA ILE A 64 8.66 -37.99 14.78
C ILE A 64 8.50 -38.36 13.28
N SER A 65 8.74 -39.64 12.95
CA SER A 65 8.71 -40.15 11.57
C SER A 65 7.30 -40.25 10.95
N ASN A 66 6.24 -40.26 11.77
CA ASN A 66 4.86 -40.48 11.36
C ASN A 66 4.03 -39.17 11.43
N ASP A 67 4.32 -38.24 10.52
CA ASP A 67 3.64 -36.94 10.33
C ASP A 67 3.60 -36.00 11.56
N TYR A 68 4.42 -36.24 12.59
CA TYR A 68 4.47 -35.43 13.81
C TYR A 68 3.10 -35.17 14.47
N ALA A 69 2.11 -36.05 14.25
CA ALA A 69 0.72 -35.81 14.68
C ALA A 69 0.60 -35.57 16.20
N ILE A 70 1.52 -36.15 16.98
CA ILE A 70 1.62 -35.94 18.42
C ILE A 70 1.90 -34.50 18.80
N LEU A 71 2.61 -33.71 17.98
CA LEU A 71 2.90 -32.31 18.30
C LEU A 71 1.60 -31.48 18.39
N GLN A 72 0.59 -31.78 17.57
CA GLN A 72 -0.68 -31.05 17.61
C GLN A 72 -1.43 -31.28 18.93
N ASP A 73 -1.47 -32.53 19.39
CA ASP A 73 -2.07 -32.89 20.67
C ASP A 73 -1.18 -32.47 21.87
N LEU A 74 0.14 -32.47 21.69
CA LEU A 74 1.11 -31.98 22.67
C LEU A 74 0.96 -30.48 22.90
N MET A 75 0.73 -29.68 21.85
CA MET A 75 0.45 -28.24 22.00
C MET A 75 -0.83 -28.00 22.81
N LEU A 76 -1.85 -28.84 22.64
CA LEU A 76 -3.06 -28.76 23.47
C LEU A 76 -2.78 -29.12 24.94
N PHE A 77 -1.89 -30.09 25.17
CA PHE A 77 -1.46 -30.49 26.52
C PHE A 77 -0.58 -29.42 27.19
N ALA A 78 0.29 -28.78 26.40
CA ALA A 78 1.22 -27.73 26.83
C ALA A 78 0.53 -26.43 27.24
N LEU A 79 -0.60 -26.11 26.61
CA LEU A 79 -1.34 -24.87 26.87
C LEU A 79 -2.37 -24.98 28.01
N GLN A 80 -2.39 -26.09 28.75
CA GLN A 80 -3.26 -26.25 29.91
C GLN A 80 -2.77 -25.44 31.11
N LYS A 81 -3.68 -25.06 32.02
CA LYS A 81 -3.35 -24.30 33.24
C LYS A 81 -2.48 -25.06 34.26
N ASN A 82 -2.39 -26.39 34.17
CA ASN A 82 -1.70 -27.20 35.17
C ASN A 82 -0.18 -27.18 34.96
N ALA A 83 0.58 -26.77 35.99
CA ALA A 83 2.04 -26.65 35.96
C ALA A 83 2.74 -27.97 35.64
N GLU A 84 2.25 -29.11 36.17
CA GLU A 84 2.88 -30.41 35.93
C GLU A 84 2.67 -30.88 34.48
N CYS A 85 1.50 -30.60 33.88
CA CYS A 85 1.25 -30.87 32.46
C CYS A 85 2.17 -30.03 31.58
N GLN A 86 2.37 -28.75 31.91
CA GLN A 86 3.29 -27.85 31.19
C GLN A 86 4.73 -28.35 31.26
N ARG A 87 5.21 -28.75 32.45
CA ARG A 87 6.56 -29.30 32.64
C ARG A 87 6.80 -30.55 31.79
N VAL A 88 5.88 -31.51 31.85
CA VAL A 88 5.99 -32.75 31.06
C VAL A 88 5.93 -32.44 29.57
N SER A 89 5.05 -31.53 29.14
CA SER A 89 4.94 -31.13 27.73
C SER A 89 6.22 -30.48 27.21
N VAL A 90 6.80 -29.56 27.98
CA VAL A 90 8.05 -28.88 27.62
C VAL A 90 9.21 -29.87 27.58
N LYS A 91 9.27 -30.83 28.52
CA LYS A 91 10.29 -31.89 28.48
C LYS A 91 10.15 -32.77 27.23
N ILE A 92 8.92 -33.17 26.88
CA ILE A 92 8.65 -33.97 25.66
C ILE A 92 9.04 -33.17 24.42
N LEU A 93 8.60 -31.91 24.32
CA LEU A 93 8.94 -31.03 23.20
C LEU A 93 10.45 -30.85 23.07
N TRP A 94 11.15 -30.63 24.20
CA TRP A 94 12.60 -30.50 24.23
C TRP A 94 13.31 -31.78 23.75
N SER A 95 12.86 -32.96 24.20
CA SER A 95 13.41 -34.24 23.72
C SER A 95 13.18 -34.48 22.23
N ILE A 96 12.03 -34.07 21.68
CA ILE A 96 11.72 -34.16 20.24
C ILE A 96 12.63 -33.21 19.45
N LEU A 97 12.78 -31.97 19.91
CA LEU A 97 13.63 -30.95 19.30
C LEU A 97 15.10 -31.39 19.22
N VAL A 98 15.64 -31.93 20.32
CA VAL A 98 17.02 -32.43 20.37
C VAL A 98 17.18 -33.66 19.47
N SER A 99 16.20 -34.58 19.46
CA SER A 99 16.25 -35.77 18.61
C SER A 99 16.20 -35.43 17.12
N GLU A 100 15.35 -34.48 16.71
CA GLU A 100 15.27 -34.02 15.32
C GLU A 100 16.54 -33.28 14.88
N PHE A 101 17.12 -32.46 15.78
CA PHE A 101 18.36 -31.74 15.53
C PHE A 101 19.53 -32.72 15.28
N ILE A 102 19.69 -33.74 16.12
CA ILE A 102 20.76 -34.75 15.97
C ILE A 102 20.58 -35.56 14.67
N LEU A 103 19.35 -35.81 14.23
CA LEU A 103 19.06 -36.62 13.05
C LEU A 103 19.13 -35.86 11.73
N SER A 104 18.74 -34.59 11.72
CA SER A 104 18.47 -33.85 10.48
C SER A 104 19.15 -32.47 10.39
N ASP A 105 19.80 -32.01 11.46
CA ASP A 105 20.43 -30.69 11.58
C ASP A 105 19.44 -29.54 11.26
N SER A 106 18.13 -29.80 11.42
CA SER A 106 17.03 -28.90 11.12
C SER A 106 15.89 -29.06 12.14
N ILE A 107 15.23 -27.96 12.46
CA ILE A 107 14.11 -27.89 13.43
C ILE A 107 12.82 -27.34 12.76
N ILE A 108 12.89 -27.06 11.45
CA ILE A 108 11.83 -26.36 10.71
C ILE A 108 10.55 -27.20 10.63
N ASP A 109 10.66 -28.54 10.62
CA ASP A 109 9.51 -29.43 10.53
C ASP A 109 8.77 -29.53 11.88
N VAL A 110 9.47 -29.61 13.01
CA VAL A 110 8.84 -29.49 14.34
C VAL A 110 8.23 -28.11 14.56
N GLU A 111 8.89 -27.02 14.15
CA GLU A 111 8.31 -25.67 14.20
C GLU A 111 6.99 -25.60 13.43
N ARG A 112 6.98 -26.13 12.20
CA ARG A 112 5.80 -26.17 11.35
C ARG A 112 4.63 -26.86 12.02
N GLU A 113 4.84 -28.06 12.54
CA GLU A 113 3.74 -28.86 13.08
C GLU A 113 3.24 -28.32 14.43
N CYS A 114 4.12 -27.70 15.22
CA CYS A 114 3.69 -26.94 16.40
C CYS A 114 2.79 -25.75 16.02
N LEU A 115 3.17 -24.95 15.00
CA LEU A 115 2.37 -23.81 14.54
C LEU A 115 1.01 -24.24 13.97
N VAL A 116 0.95 -25.38 13.27
CA VAL A 116 -0.31 -25.94 12.75
C VAL A 116 -1.19 -26.44 13.88
N GLY A 117 -0.62 -27.15 14.86
CA GLY A 117 -1.34 -27.57 16.07
C GLY A 117 -1.96 -26.38 16.80
N LEU A 118 -1.18 -25.31 16.99
CA LEU A 118 -1.65 -24.07 17.61
C LEU A 118 -2.79 -23.42 16.80
N HIS A 119 -2.65 -23.34 15.47
CA HIS A 119 -3.70 -22.81 14.60
C HIS A 119 -5.02 -23.60 14.73
N ASP A 120 -4.93 -24.93 14.74
CA ASP A 120 -6.10 -25.81 14.80
C ASP A 120 -6.78 -25.76 16.17
N ILE A 121 -6.02 -25.65 17.26
CA ILE A 121 -6.56 -25.45 18.61
C ILE A 121 -7.41 -24.18 18.65
N TYR A 122 -6.91 -23.07 18.11
CA TYR A 122 -7.61 -21.78 18.14
C TYR A 122 -8.84 -21.72 17.21
N ASN A 123 -8.86 -22.52 16.15
CA ASN A 123 -10.02 -22.67 15.28
C ASN A 123 -11.07 -23.65 15.83
N ARG A 124 -10.68 -24.57 16.71
CA ARG A 124 -11.63 -25.48 17.39
C ARG A 124 -12.42 -24.70 18.44
N ASN A 125 -13.75 -24.88 18.45
CA ASN A 125 -14.68 -24.20 19.37
C ASN A 125 -14.58 -24.65 20.86
N ALA A 126 -13.54 -25.39 21.26
CA ALA A 126 -13.52 -26.15 22.51
C ALA A 126 -12.60 -25.55 23.60
N TYR A 127 -11.43 -25.01 23.25
CA TYR A 127 -10.44 -24.48 24.20
C TYR A 127 -9.65 -23.31 23.62
N LYS A 128 -9.58 -22.19 24.33
CA LYS A 128 -8.79 -21.01 23.97
C LYS A 128 -7.91 -20.62 25.15
N PRO A 129 -6.58 -20.81 25.07
CA PRO A 129 -5.68 -20.57 26.20
C PRO A 129 -5.61 -19.07 26.54
N SER A 130 -5.55 -18.76 27.83
CA SER A 130 -5.39 -17.41 28.36
C SER A 130 -3.97 -16.88 28.13
N PRO A 131 -3.76 -15.54 28.01
CA PRO A 131 -2.41 -14.96 27.92
C PRO A 131 -1.49 -15.41 29.05
N VAL A 132 -2.03 -15.57 30.27
CA VAL A 132 -1.27 -16.01 31.45
C VAL A 132 -0.74 -17.45 31.30
N GLU A 133 -1.53 -18.31 30.66
CA GLU A 133 -1.16 -19.72 30.44
C GLU A 133 -0.05 -19.84 29.38
N GLN A 134 -0.08 -18.96 28.38
CA GLN A 134 0.93 -18.87 27.34
C GLN A 134 2.25 -18.32 27.87
N GLU A 135 2.22 -17.24 28.67
CA GLU A 135 3.41 -16.70 29.31
C GLU A 135 4.09 -17.75 30.19
N ALA A 136 3.31 -18.48 30.99
CA ALA A 136 3.83 -19.57 31.81
C ALA A 136 4.50 -20.67 30.96
N PHE A 137 3.87 -21.08 29.85
CA PHE A 137 4.46 -22.07 28.93
C PHE A 137 5.77 -21.58 28.30
N ILE A 138 5.80 -20.33 27.80
CA ILE A 138 7.00 -19.75 27.18
C ILE A 138 8.13 -19.56 28.21
N ASP A 139 7.81 -19.15 29.43
CA ASP A 139 8.79 -19.00 30.51
C ASP A 139 9.36 -20.36 30.93
N LEU A 140 8.53 -21.41 31.00
CA LEU A 140 9.01 -22.78 31.21
C LEU A 140 9.90 -23.28 30.08
N LEU A 141 9.54 -22.98 28.83
CA LEU A 141 10.33 -23.34 27.66
C LEU A 141 11.72 -22.69 27.71
N LYS A 142 11.78 -21.38 28.01
CA LYS A 142 13.04 -20.64 28.23
C LYS A 142 13.85 -21.16 29.41
N ALA A 143 13.19 -21.60 30.49
CA ALA A 143 13.88 -22.12 31.66
C ALA A 143 14.49 -23.52 31.45
N THR A 144 13.87 -24.32 30.57
CA THR A 144 14.27 -25.70 30.25
C THR A 144 15.36 -25.75 29.18
N ILE A 145 15.26 -24.88 28.17
CA ILE A 145 16.24 -24.77 27.08
C ILE A 145 17.46 -23.98 27.58
N ARG A 146 18.41 -24.67 28.20
CA ARG A 146 19.69 -24.13 28.66
C ARG A 146 20.81 -24.63 27.76
N LEU A 147 21.05 -23.95 26.63
CA LEU A 147 22.27 -24.13 25.85
C LEU A 147 23.22 -22.96 26.08
N ASP A 148 24.52 -23.23 25.94
CA ASP A 148 25.53 -22.19 25.93
C ASP A 148 25.37 -21.28 24.71
N ARG A 149 25.63 -19.99 24.89
CA ARG A 149 25.48 -18.97 23.82
C ARG A 149 26.45 -19.17 22.65
N GLU A 150 27.48 -19.99 22.83
CA GLU A 150 28.49 -20.33 21.83
C GLU A 150 28.14 -21.60 21.04
N ASP A 151 27.06 -22.30 21.41
CA ASP A 151 26.58 -23.48 20.69
C ASP A 151 25.93 -23.08 19.36
N GLU A 152 26.27 -23.79 18.28
CA GLU A 152 25.72 -23.62 16.93
C GLU A 152 24.18 -23.76 16.93
N ALA A 153 23.63 -24.57 17.83
CA ALA A 153 22.20 -24.82 17.94
C ALA A 153 21.42 -23.73 18.72
N PHE A 154 22.12 -22.87 19.49
CA PHE A 154 21.48 -21.85 20.33
C PHE A 154 20.58 -20.90 19.52
N SER A 155 21.09 -20.42 18.38
CA SER A 155 20.35 -19.50 17.51
C SER A 155 19.06 -20.13 16.97
N MET A 156 19.10 -21.42 16.59
CA MET A 156 17.95 -22.13 16.03
C MET A 156 16.84 -22.34 17.08
N PHE A 157 17.21 -22.82 18.27
CA PHE A 157 16.23 -23.01 19.35
C PHE A 157 15.67 -21.69 19.87
N TYR A 158 16.48 -20.63 19.95
CA TYR A 158 16.01 -19.32 20.38
C TYR A 158 15.03 -18.70 19.37
N ASN A 159 15.32 -18.78 18.06
CA ASN A 159 14.42 -18.34 17.00
C ASN A 159 13.09 -19.13 17.02
N PHE A 160 13.13 -20.44 17.30
CA PHE A 160 11.93 -21.27 17.47
C PHE A 160 11.05 -20.76 18.63
N ILE A 161 11.64 -20.46 19.80
CA ILE A 161 10.91 -19.92 20.95
C ILE A 161 10.29 -18.56 20.61
N GLU A 162 11.04 -17.67 19.96
CA GLU A 162 10.52 -16.36 19.56
C GLU A 162 9.39 -16.48 18.53
N SER A 163 9.50 -17.40 17.57
CA SER A 163 8.47 -17.68 16.56
C SER A 163 7.18 -18.19 17.22
N LEU A 164 7.27 -19.16 18.13
CA LEU A 164 6.11 -19.67 18.88
C LEU A 164 5.47 -18.60 19.76
N ALA A 165 6.28 -17.81 20.48
CA ALA A 165 5.78 -16.73 21.32
C ALA A 165 5.05 -15.66 20.47
N GLY A 166 5.64 -15.25 19.34
CA GLY A 166 5.03 -14.31 18.40
C GLY A 166 3.73 -14.83 17.81
N PHE A 167 3.68 -16.11 17.43
CA PHE A 167 2.48 -16.72 16.87
C PHE A 167 1.33 -16.81 17.88
N LEU A 168 1.63 -17.16 19.14
CA LEU A 168 0.64 -17.20 20.22
C LEU A 168 0.02 -15.82 20.48
N VAL A 169 0.83 -14.75 20.47
CA VAL A 169 0.35 -13.36 20.60
C VAL A 169 -0.61 -13.03 19.46
N VAL A 170 -0.25 -13.33 18.21
CA VAL A 170 -1.08 -13.04 17.03
C VAL A 170 -2.40 -13.83 17.04
N LEU A 171 -2.37 -15.09 17.49
CA LEU A 171 -3.57 -15.92 17.66
C LEU A 171 -4.50 -15.35 18.75
N ASN A 172 -3.95 -14.87 19.85
CA ASN A 172 -4.70 -14.24 20.92
C ASN A 172 -5.29 -12.89 20.49
N ASP A 173 -4.55 -12.12 19.69
CA ASP A 173 -5.06 -10.87 19.12
C ASP A 173 -6.34 -11.10 18.31
N LEU A 174 -6.39 -12.14 17.47
CA LEU A 174 -7.61 -12.49 16.73
C LEU A 174 -8.79 -12.83 17.65
N ASN A 175 -8.53 -13.47 18.80
CA ASN A 175 -9.56 -13.79 19.80
C ASN A 175 -10.03 -12.56 20.58
N SER A 176 -9.16 -11.58 20.78
CA SER A 176 -9.51 -10.32 21.45
C SER A 176 -10.46 -9.46 20.63
N VAL A 177 -10.45 -9.63 19.30
CA VAL A 177 -11.30 -8.88 18.38
C VAL A 177 -12.71 -9.49 18.34
N PRO A 178 -13.76 -8.73 18.69
CA PRO A 178 -15.14 -9.22 18.69
C PRO A 178 -15.61 -9.69 17.31
N VAL A 179 -16.55 -10.64 17.29
CA VAL A 179 -17.17 -11.10 16.03
C VAL A 179 -18.28 -10.11 15.64
N GLY A 180 -18.11 -9.47 14.49
CA GLY A 180 -19.12 -8.60 13.88
C GLY A 180 -18.67 -8.12 12.50
N PRO A 181 -19.59 -7.60 11.66
CA PRO A 181 -19.23 -6.99 10.36
C PRO A 181 -18.32 -5.78 10.56
N GLU A 182 -18.43 -5.13 11.70
CA GLU A 182 -17.67 -3.98 12.13
C GLU A 182 -16.18 -4.29 12.33
N PHE A 183 -15.85 -5.48 12.83
CA PHE A 183 -14.47 -5.89 13.07
C PHE A 183 -13.92 -6.80 11.98
N GLU A 184 -14.62 -6.92 10.84
CA GLU A 184 -14.23 -7.83 9.75
C GLU A 184 -12.83 -7.49 9.22
N ASP A 185 -12.50 -6.21 9.10
CA ASP A 185 -11.19 -5.74 8.63
C ASP A 185 -10.08 -6.09 9.63
N ASP A 186 -10.26 -5.78 10.92
CA ASP A 186 -9.30 -6.14 11.98
C ASP A 186 -9.10 -7.66 12.03
N ARG A 187 -10.18 -8.45 11.94
CA ARG A 187 -10.09 -9.92 11.92
C ARG A 187 -9.42 -10.44 10.66
N THR A 188 -9.65 -9.82 9.51
CA THR A 188 -8.99 -10.17 8.25
C THR A 188 -7.49 -9.88 8.32
N PHE A 189 -7.10 -8.75 8.91
CA PHE A 189 -5.70 -8.43 9.19
C PHE A 189 -5.02 -9.47 10.09
N HIS A 190 -5.64 -9.82 11.22
CA HIS A 190 -5.08 -10.85 12.11
C HIS A 190 -5.05 -12.24 11.46
N ARG A 191 -6.09 -12.62 10.72
CA ARG A 191 -6.10 -13.87 9.93
C ARG A 191 -5.00 -13.89 8.87
N LEU A 192 -4.74 -12.76 8.20
CA LEU A 192 -3.65 -12.66 7.24
C LEU A 192 -2.30 -12.85 7.92
N ASN A 193 -2.09 -12.24 9.10
CA ASN A 193 -0.87 -12.42 9.88
C ASN A 193 -0.68 -13.89 10.30
N ILE A 194 -1.72 -14.54 10.81
CA ILE A 194 -1.69 -15.97 11.16
C ILE A 194 -1.28 -16.81 9.95
N ASN A 195 -1.93 -16.60 8.81
CA ASN A 195 -1.60 -17.35 7.60
C ASN A 195 -0.18 -17.01 7.10
N ALA A 196 0.33 -15.81 7.33
CA ALA A 196 1.71 -15.44 6.98
C ALA A 196 2.75 -16.19 7.82
N TYR A 197 2.50 -16.39 9.12
CA TYR A 197 3.31 -17.28 9.96
C TYR A 197 3.26 -18.72 9.43
N LEU A 198 2.09 -19.22 9.04
CA LEU A 198 1.94 -20.57 8.45
C LEU A 198 2.64 -20.71 7.09
N LYS A 199 2.73 -19.62 6.31
CA LYS A 199 3.52 -19.57 5.07
C LYS A 199 5.02 -19.69 5.36
N ASN A 200 5.53 -18.95 6.34
CA ASN A 200 6.93 -19.02 6.74
C ASN A 200 7.28 -20.42 7.28
N ALA A 201 6.31 -21.10 7.88
CA ALA A 201 6.38 -22.49 8.32
C ALA A 201 6.27 -23.54 7.19
N ASN A 202 6.42 -23.16 5.91
CA ASN A 202 6.35 -24.07 4.75
C ASN A 202 5.00 -24.78 4.50
N LYS A 203 3.85 -24.27 4.97
CA LYS A 203 2.52 -24.69 4.48
C LYS A 203 1.84 -23.61 3.63
N PRO A 204 2.27 -23.42 2.36
CA PRO A 204 1.70 -22.39 1.48
C PRO A 204 0.22 -22.65 1.14
N GLU A 205 -0.27 -23.89 1.23
CA GLU A 205 -1.63 -24.27 0.84
C GLU A 205 -2.73 -23.60 1.68
N LEU A 206 -2.53 -23.49 3.00
CA LEU A 206 -3.49 -22.83 3.91
C LEU A 206 -3.56 -21.32 3.62
N PHE A 207 -2.40 -20.69 3.46
CA PHE A 207 -2.29 -19.28 3.07
C PHE A 207 -2.96 -19.03 1.71
N ASN A 208 -2.71 -19.91 0.74
CA ASN A 208 -3.29 -19.84 -0.60
C ASN A 208 -4.82 -19.98 -0.55
N SER A 209 -5.35 -20.99 0.14
CA SER A 209 -6.79 -21.21 0.32
C SER A 209 -7.48 -20.01 0.97
N PHE A 210 -6.86 -19.44 2.01
CA PHE A 210 -7.37 -18.24 2.66
C PHE A 210 -7.44 -17.04 1.71
N ILE A 211 -6.36 -16.77 0.95
CA ILE A 211 -6.36 -15.67 -0.02
C ILE A 211 -7.39 -15.90 -1.12
N ASN A 212 -7.56 -17.13 -1.59
CA ASN A 212 -8.56 -17.44 -2.61
C ASN A 212 -9.99 -17.17 -2.12
N THR A 213 -10.27 -17.52 -0.86
CA THR A 213 -11.56 -17.21 -0.21
C THR A 213 -11.75 -15.69 -0.07
N MET A 214 -10.70 -14.97 0.32
CA MET A 214 -10.71 -13.51 0.41
C MET A 214 -10.95 -12.85 -0.95
N TYR A 215 -10.28 -13.34 -1.99
CA TYR A 215 -10.44 -12.88 -3.38
C TYR A 215 -11.87 -13.09 -3.88
N GLU A 216 -12.45 -14.27 -3.68
CA GLU A 216 -13.84 -14.57 -4.04
C GLU A 216 -14.82 -13.68 -3.25
N GLY A 217 -14.55 -13.45 -1.97
CA GLY A 217 -15.31 -12.54 -1.12
C GLY A 217 -15.33 -11.12 -1.67
N HIS A 218 -14.17 -10.53 -1.97
CA HIS A 218 -14.07 -9.19 -2.54
C HIS A 218 -14.71 -9.09 -3.93
N LEU A 219 -14.55 -10.12 -4.76
CA LEU A 219 -15.19 -10.17 -6.08
C LEU A 219 -16.73 -10.20 -5.97
N SER A 220 -17.26 -10.88 -4.95
CA SER A 220 -18.70 -10.93 -4.68
C SER A 220 -19.27 -9.61 -4.17
N LYS A 221 -18.48 -8.84 -3.40
CA LYS A 221 -18.82 -7.49 -2.92
C LYS A 221 -18.70 -6.41 -4.01
N GLY A 222 -18.04 -6.71 -5.13
CA GLY A 222 -17.77 -5.74 -6.21
C GLY A 222 -16.49 -4.93 -6.00
N ASP A 223 -15.69 -5.26 -4.99
CA ASP A 223 -14.48 -4.54 -4.61
C ASP A 223 -13.27 -5.01 -5.42
N TYR A 224 -13.20 -4.60 -6.69
CA TYR A 224 -12.15 -5.06 -7.62
C TYR A 224 -10.73 -4.66 -7.19
N ILE A 225 -10.56 -3.51 -6.52
CA ILE A 225 -9.25 -3.05 -6.01
C ILE A 225 -8.75 -4.00 -4.92
N GLN A 226 -9.62 -4.36 -3.97
CA GLN A 226 -9.28 -5.27 -2.88
C GLN A 226 -9.07 -6.70 -3.37
N ALA A 227 -9.82 -7.11 -4.40
CA ALA A 227 -9.59 -8.35 -5.10
C ALA A 227 -8.20 -8.37 -5.77
N ALA A 228 -7.77 -7.30 -6.43
CA ALA A 228 -6.44 -7.20 -7.04
C ALA A 228 -5.32 -7.26 -5.98
N LEU A 229 -5.45 -6.52 -4.87
CA LEU A 229 -4.49 -6.54 -3.76
C LEU A 229 -4.37 -7.93 -3.12
N SER A 230 -5.49 -8.67 -2.99
CA SER A 230 -5.46 -10.06 -2.51
C SER A 230 -4.67 -10.97 -3.45
N LEU A 231 -4.85 -10.80 -4.77
CA LEU A 231 -4.10 -11.57 -5.77
C LEU A 231 -2.62 -11.17 -5.82
N GLU A 232 -2.25 -9.93 -5.50
CA GLU A 232 -0.82 -9.56 -5.36
C GLU A 232 -0.16 -10.34 -4.22
N LEU A 233 -0.85 -10.49 -3.08
CA LEU A 233 -0.38 -11.32 -1.98
C LEU A 233 -0.23 -12.78 -2.40
N TYR A 234 -1.17 -13.28 -3.21
CA TYR A 234 -1.07 -14.63 -3.79
C TYR A 234 0.10 -14.74 -4.78
N ALA A 235 0.27 -13.80 -5.70
CA ALA A 235 1.38 -13.80 -6.66
C ALA A 235 2.75 -13.76 -5.96
N SER A 236 2.84 -13.15 -4.78
CA SER A 236 4.05 -13.09 -3.97
C SER A 236 4.51 -14.43 -3.38
N THR A 237 3.65 -15.45 -3.37
CA THR A 237 4.04 -16.80 -2.92
C THR A 237 4.82 -17.54 -3.99
N PHE A 238 4.73 -17.12 -5.25
CA PHE A 238 5.35 -17.80 -6.38
C PHE A 238 6.66 -17.11 -6.79
N SER A 239 7.65 -17.91 -7.17
CA SER A 239 8.89 -17.46 -7.80
C SER A 239 8.74 -17.40 -9.32
N TRP A 240 9.53 -16.54 -9.96
CA TRP A 240 9.65 -16.48 -11.42
C TRP A 240 10.56 -17.61 -11.92
N ASP A 241 10.14 -18.86 -11.72
CA ASP A 241 10.90 -20.05 -12.09
C ASP A 241 10.13 -20.90 -13.12
N HIS A 242 10.85 -21.35 -14.15
CA HIS A 242 10.34 -22.18 -15.23
C HIS A 242 10.44 -23.68 -14.90
N ASN A 243 11.30 -24.07 -13.97
CA ASN A 243 11.58 -25.47 -13.66
C ASN A 243 10.60 -26.05 -12.64
N VAL A 244 9.93 -25.20 -11.86
CA VAL A 244 8.95 -25.62 -10.86
C VAL A 244 7.57 -25.77 -11.52
N ILE A 245 7.09 -27.00 -11.59
CA ILE A 245 5.72 -27.30 -12.05
C ILE A 245 4.79 -27.29 -10.85
N LEU A 246 3.73 -26.47 -10.93
CA LEU A 246 2.76 -26.37 -9.85
C LEU A 246 1.52 -27.23 -10.14
N PRO A 247 0.95 -27.89 -9.12
CA PRO A 247 -0.26 -28.69 -9.28
C PRO A 247 -1.44 -27.81 -9.71
N PRO A 248 -2.47 -28.37 -10.37
CA PRO A 248 -3.66 -27.63 -10.77
C PRO A 248 -4.33 -26.99 -9.54
N SER A 249 -4.74 -25.74 -9.69
CA SER A 249 -5.47 -25.01 -8.66
C SER A 249 -6.93 -24.91 -9.06
N PHE A 250 -7.84 -25.24 -8.13
CA PHE A 250 -9.27 -25.17 -8.40
C PHE A 250 -9.83 -23.74 -8.26
N ARG A 251 -9.18 -22.88 -7.47
CA ARG A 251 -9.61 -21.51 -7.18
C ARG A 251 -8.39 -20.62 -6.95
N PRO A 252 -8.10 -19.62 -7.81
CA PRO A 252 -8.58 -19.47 -9.17
C PRO A 252 -8.23 -20.71 -10.01
N LYS A 253 -9.04 -21.00 -11.04
CA LYS A 253 -8.86 -22.15 -11.92
C LYS A 253 -7.56 -21.99 -12.72
N PHE A 254 -6.53 -22.73 -12.34
CA PHE A 254 -5.29 -22.84 -13.09
C PHE A 254 -5.04 -24.30 -13.46
N PRO A 255 -4.69 -24.58 -14.72
CA PRO A 255 -4.19 -25.90 -15.10
C PRO A 255 -2.83 -26.16 -14.42
N GLN A 256 -2.37 -27.41 -14.56
CA GLN A 256 -0.97 -27.72 -14.27
C GLN A 256 -0.09 -26.91 -15.22
N GLN A 257 0.79 -26.10 -14.65
CA GLN A 257 1.62 -25.14 -15.40
C GLN A 257 2.85 -24.77 -14.58
N THR A 258 3.81 -24.12 -15.20
CA THR A 258 5.02 -23.66 -14.51
C THR A 258 4.71 -22.56 -13.50
N SER A 259 5.56 -22.41 -12.48
CA SER A 259 5.47 -21.31 -11.51
C SER A 259 5.50 -19.95 -12.21
N PHE A 260 6.35 -19.82 -13.23
CA PHE A 260 6.41 -18.65 -14.10
C PHE A 260 5.07 -18.34 -14.77
N GLU A 261 4.49 -19.28 -15.52
CA GLU A 261 3.22 -19.07 -16.24
C GLU A 261 2.07 -18.76 -15.28
N ARG A 262 2.06 -19.37 -14.08
CA ARG A 262 1.07 -19.05 -13.05
C ARG A 262 1.19 -17.64 -12.56
N LYS A 263 2.40 -17.22 -12.21
CA LYS A 263 2.65 -15.87 -11.75
C LYS A 263 2.32 -14.85 -12.85
N GLU A 264 2.71 -15.12 -14.09
CA GLU A 264 2.38 -14.29 -15.25
C GLU A 264 0.87 -14.10 -15.42
N MET A 265 0.09 -15.20 -15.36
CA MET A 265 -1.37 -15.14 -15.46
C MET A 265 -1.99 -14.37 -14.29
N LEU A 266 -1.45 -14.53 -13.08
CA LEU A 266 -1.87 -13.76 -11.91
C LEU A 266 -1.64 -12.26 -12.10
N TYR A 267 -0.46 -11.84 -12.58
CA TYR A 267 -0.18 -10.43 -12.87
C TYR A 267 -1.15 -9.86 -13.92
N LYS A 268 -1.48 -10.62 -14.96
CA LYS A 268 -2.49 -10.21 -15.96
C LYS A 268 -3.89 -10.06 -15.34
N MET A 269 -4.27 -10.95 -14.43
CA MET A 269 -5.55 -10.87 -13.69
C MET A 269 -5.58 -9.68 -12.73
N ILE A 270 -4.50 -9.45 -11.98
CA ILE A 270 -4.33 -8.31 -11.07
C ILE A 270 -4.54 -7.00 -11.84
N ALA A 271 -3.80 -6.82 -12.94
CA ALA A 271 -3.92 -5.62 -13.77
C ALA A 271 -5.34 -5.42 -14.31
N THR A 272 -6.00 -6.50 -14.74
CA THR A 272 -7.38 -6.45 -15.23
C THR A 272 -8.37 -6.02 -14.13
N ASN A 273 -8.18 -6.52 -12.90
CA ASN A 273 -9.01 -6.14 -11.77
C ASN A 273 -8.78 -4.68 -11.36
N TYR A 274 -7.54 -4.18 -11.40
CA TYR A 274 -7.27 -2.75 -11.17
C TYR A 274 -7.90 -1.84 -12.22
N ILE A 275 -7.92 -2.25 -13.49
CA ILE A 275 -8.61 -1.51 -14.55
C ILE A 275 -10.11 -1.46 -14.28
N LYS A 276 -10.73 -2.59 -13.90
CA LYS A 276 -12.15 -2.64 -13.53
C LYS A 276 -12.47 -1.80 -12.29
N GLY A 277 -11.57 -1.76 -11.32
CA GLY A 277 -11.68 -0.92 -10.12
C GLY A 277 -11.30 0.55 -10.33
N ASN A 278 -11.04 0.98 -11.57
CA ASN A 278 -10.60 2.34 -11.91
C ASN A 278 -9.34 2.81 -11.14
N SER A 279 -8.43 1.88 -10.83
CA SER A 279 -7.12 2.15 -10.21
C SER A 279 -6.00 1.99 -11.24
N LEU A 280 -6.03 2.85 -12.27
CA LEU A 280 -5.17 2.77 -13.45
C LEU A 280 -3.68 2.95 -13.11
N GLU A 281 -3.36 3.72 -12.07
CA GLU A 281 -1.98 3.94 -11.63
C GLU A 281 -1.34 2.63 -11.15
N ARG A 282 -2.06 1.86 -10.33
CA ARG A 282 -1.62 0.53 -9.88
C ARG A 282 -1.57 -0.48 -11.03
N ALA A 283 -2.52 -0.42 -11.96
CA ALA A 283 -2.48 -1.28 -13.15
C ALA A 283 -1.20 -1.03 -13.96
N THR A 284 -0.82 0.24 -14.16
CA THR A 284 0.44 0.62 -14.82
C THR A 284 1.66 0.08 -14.07
N ASP A 285 1.70 0.21 -12.75
CA ASP A 285 2.79 -0.34 -11.92
C ASP A 285 2.90 -1.86 -12.09
N THR A 286 1.79 -2.60 -12.08
CA THR A 286 1.80 -4.07 -12.26
C THR A 286 2.29 -4.51 -13.63
N TYR A 287 1.96 -3.77 -14.69
CA TYR A 287 2.46 -4.06 -16.03
C TYR A 287 3.95 -3.72 -16.18
N ASN A 288 4.44 -2.66 -15.51
CA ASN A 288 5.86 -2.37 -15.47
C ASN A 288 6.65 -3.46 -14.73
N GLU A 289 6.13 -3.98 -13.61
CA GLU A 289 6.74 -5.13 -12.92
C GLU A 289 6.78 -6.39 -13.80
N LEU A 290 5.73 -6.59 -14.61
CA LEU A 290 5.69 -7.70 -15.56
C LEU A 290 6.73 -7.52 -16.68
N LEU A 291 6.95 -6.30 -17.17
CA LEU A 291 8.02 -5.98 -18.11
C LEU A 291 9.42 -6.25 -17.53
N ASP A 292 9.65 -5.80 -16.30
CA ASP A 292 10.91 -6.05 -15.59
C ASP A 292 11.14 -7.58 -15.46
N SER A 293 10.08 -8.33 -15.13
CA SER A 293 10.13 -9.79 -15.01
C SER A 293 10.45 -10.47 -16.34
N TYR A 294 9.88 -10.02 -17.45
CA TYR A 294 10.20 -10.53 -18.80
C TYR A 294 11.64 -10.20 -19.21
N ASN A 295 12.13 -9.01 -18.86
CA ASN A 295 13.50 -8.60 -19.14
C ASN A 295 14.51 -9.44 -18.37
N GLU A 296 14.19 -9.83 -17.14
CA GLU A 296 15.08 -10.66 -16.31
C GLU A 296 15.04 -12.15 -16.68
N HIS A 297 13.88 -12.71 -17.03
CA HIS A 297 13.69 -14.18 -17.03
C HIS A 297 13.39 -14.83 -18.39
N THR A 298 12.77 -14.15 -19.37
CA THR A 298 12.27 -14.81 -20.60
C THR A 298 12.67 -14.16 -21.92
N TYR A 299 12.89 -12.84 -21.95
CA TYR A 299 13.11 -12.06 -23.17
C TYR A 299 12.06 -12.29 -24.29
N ASP A 300 10.81 -12.65 -23.94
CA ASP A 300 9.77 -12.92 -24.93
C ASP A 300 9.20 -11.64 -25.57
N LEU A 301 9.62 -11.36 -26.80
CA LEU A 301 9.22 -10.18 -27.57
C LEU A 301 7.71 -10.08 -27.80
N LYS A 302 6.99 -11.22 -27.88
CA LYS A 302 5.53 -11.19 -28.04
C LYS A 302 4.85 -10.67 -26.78
N SER A 303 5.31 -11.13 -25.62
CA SER A 303 4.81 -10.69 -24.32
C SER A 303 5.17 -9.22 -24.04
N PHE A 304 6.36 -8.76 -24.43
CA PHE A 304 6.70 -7.33 -24.44
C PHE A 304 5.72 -6.50 -25.25
N ALA A 305 5.46 -6.89 -26.51
CA ALA A 305 4.54 -6.17 -27.38
C ALA A 305 3.11 -6.13 -26.78
N TYR A 306 2.66 -7.23 -26.17
CA TYR A 306 1.37 -7.26 -25.47
C TYR A 306 1.32 -6.24 -24.33
N VAL A 307 2.31 -6.22 -23.44
CA VAL A 307 2.30 -5.32 -22.28
C VAL A 307 2.47 -3.86 -22.69
N HIS A 308 3.33 -3.55 -23.66
CA HIS A 308 3.46 -2.19 -24.17
C HIS A 308 2.15 -1.67 -24.79
N ASN A 309 1.40 -2.50 -25.53
CA ASN A 309 0.09 -2.11 -26.04
C ASN A 309 -0.91 -1.83 -24.91
N LYS A 310 -0.87 -2.61 -23.82
CA LYS A 310 -1.71 -2.37 -22.63
C LYS A 310 -1.33 -1.06 -21.92
N LEU A 311 -0.04 -0.82 -21.72
CA LEU A 311 0.47 0.42 -21.13
C LEU A 311 0.11 1.64 -21.97
N ALA A 312 0.26 1.57 -23.30
CA ALA A 312 -0.10 2.66 -24.19
C ALA A 312 -1.58 3.05 -24.02
N LYS A 313 -2.47 2.06 -23.96
CA LYS A 313 -3.89 2.30 -23.68
C LYS A 313 -4.10 2.91 -22.30
N LEU A 314 -3.47 2.37 -21.26
CA LEU A 314 -3.60 2.88 -19.89
C LEU A 314 -3.14 4.32 -19.74
N TYR A 315 -2.08 4.74 -20.42
CA TYR A 315 -1.62 6.12 -20.37
C TYR A 315 -2.61 7.09 -21.03
N LEU A 316 -3.25 6.68 -22.14
CA LEU A 316 -4.33 7.47 -22.76
C LEU A 316 -5.57 7.54 -21.86
N ASP A 317 -5.93 6.42 -21.23
CA ASP A 317 -7.04 6.37 -20.27
C ASP A 317 -6.74 7.24 -19.04
N LEU A 318 -5.49 7.26 -18.53
CA LEU A 318 -5.05 8.14 -17.43
C LEU A 318 -5.07 9.62 -17.78
N GLU A 319 -4.75 9.97 -19.03
CA GLU A 319 -4.79 11.35 -19.50
C GLU A 319 -6.22 11.89 -19.60
N SER A 320 -7.16 11.02 -19.99
CA SER A 320 -8.58 11.34 -20.18
C SER A 320 -9.46 11.06 -18.96
N SER A 321 -8.91 10.44 -17.90
CA SER A 321 -9.68 9.98 -16.75
C SER A 321 -10.25 11.14 -15.93
N ASP A 322 -11.58 11.17 -15.79
CA ASP A 322 -12.29 11.99 -14.80
C ASP A 322 -12.62 11.16 -13.55
N LYS A 323 -11.56 10.71 -12.85
CA LYS A 323 -11.71 9.91 -11.64
C LYS A 323 -11.99 10.83 -10.45
N LEU A 324 -13.11 10.60 -9.78
CA LEU A 324 -13.36 11.21 -8.48
C LEU A 324 -12.31 10.69 -7.48
N SER A 325 -11.58 11.62 -6.85
CA SER A 325 -10.62 11.26 -5.81
C SER A 325 -11.37 10.86 -4.53
N PRO A 326 -11.02 9.73 -3.89
CA PRO A 326 -11.62 9.35 -2.63
C PRO A 326 -11.28 10.38 -1.54
N ALA A 327 -12.19 10.53 -0.57
CA ALA A 327 -11.91 11.33 0.61
C ALA A 327 -10.94 10.57 1.53
N PHE A 328 -10.05 11.30 2.21
CA PHE A 328 -9.14 10.71 3.19
C PHE A 328 -9.34 11.34 4.57
N PHE A 329 -9.24 10.51 5.59
CA PHE A 329 -9.46 10.92 6.98
C PHE A 329 -8.32 10.44 7.85
N ARG A 330 -7.74 11.32 8.66
CA ARG A 330 -6.85 10.92 9.74
C ARG A 330 -7.69 10.60 10.98
N VAL A 331 -7.46 9.43 11.55
CA VAL A 331 -8.13 8.96 12.78
C VAL A 331 -7.06 8.66 13.83
N ALA A 332 -7.15 9.29 14.99
CA ALA A 332 -6.30 9.03 16.15
C ALA A 332 -7.10 8.39 17.29
N PHE A 333 -6.55 7.30 17.84
CA PHE A 333 -7.16 6.50 18.90
C PHE A 333 -6.56 6.86 20.26
N ILE A 334 -7.29 7.62 21.07
CA ILE A 334 -6.80 8.18 22.33
C ILE A 334 -7.50 7.53 23.53
N GLY A 335 -6.73 7.18 24.57
CA GLY A 335 -7.24 6.66 25.84
C GLY A 335 -7.11 5.15 26.02
N ALA A 336 -7.10 4.71 27.29
CA ALA A 336 -6.88 3.33 27.67
C ALA A 336 -8.08 2.39 27.39
N GLY A 337 -9.22 2.94 26.95
CA GLY A 337 -10.40 2.14 26.60
C GLY A 337 -10.28 1.40 25.27
N PHE A 338 -9.30 1.76 24.43
CA PHE A 338 -9.00 1.04 23.20
C PHE A 338 -8.08 -0.18 23.46
N PRO A 339 -8.19 -1.26 22.67
CA PRO A 339 -7.27 -2.39 22.74
C PRO A 339 -5.82 -1.94 22.44
N THR A 340 -4.85 -2.67 22.98
CA THR A 340 -3.42 -2.35 22.90
C THR A 340 -2.90 -2.23 21.47
N ASN A 341 -3.49 -2.98 20.53
CA ASN A 341 -3.11 -2.97 19.11
C ASN A 341 -3.41 -1.65 18.38
N ILE A 342 -4.39 -0.86 18.83
CA ILE A 342 -4.79 0.42 18.20
C ILE A 342 -4.61 1.61 19.15
N ARG A 343 -4.48 1.38 20.45
CA ARG A 343 -4.31 2.43 21.46
C ARG A 343 -3.10 3.31 21.16
N GLY A 344 -3.32 4.62 21.10
CA GLY A 344 -2.27 5.61 20.84
C GLY A 344 -1.82 5.68 19.38
N LYS A 345 -2.40 4.87 18.48
CA LYS A 345 -2.05 4.89 17.06
C LYS A 345 -2.82 5.98 16.33
N GLU A 346 -2.21 6.43 15.23
CA GLU A 346 -2.82 7.32 14.27
C GLU A 346 -2.75 6.69 12.89
N GLN A 347 -3.85 6.74 12.16
CA GLN A 347 -3.99 6.08 10.87
C GLN A 347 -4.67 7.02 9.88
N ILE A 348 -4.31 6.90 8.61
CA ILE A 348 -5.08 7.47 7.50
C ILE A 348 -6.05 6.41 7.02
N TYR A 349 -7.32 6.78 6.84
CA TYR A 349 -8.40 5.98 6.28
C TYR A 349 -8.76 6.52 4.90
N GLU A 350 -8.87 5.62 3.92
CA GLU A 350 -9.53 5.87 2.65
C GLU A 350 -11.05 5.78 2.88
N GLY A 351 -11.75 6.85 2.54
CA GLY A 351 -13.19 6.95 2.68
C GLY A 351 -13.92 6.11 1.62
N LEU A 352 -15.12 5.66 1.97
CA LEU A 352 -16.04 5.06 1.01
C LEU A 352 -16.40 6.08 -0.09
N PRO A 353 -16.89 5.62 -1.26
CA PRO A 353 -17.34 6.53 -2.31
C PRO A 353 -18.34 7.57 -1.78
N PHE A 354 -18.04 8.85 -1.99
CA PHE A 354 -18.85 9.99 -1.50
C PHE A 354 -18.98 10.09 0.03
N GLU A 355 -18.08 9.46 0.80
CA GLU A 355 -18.11 9.55 2.26
C GLU A 355 -17.68 10.94 2.75
N HIS A 356 -18.51 11.54 3.61
CA HIS A 356 -18.22 12.80 4.29
C HIS A 356 -17.78 12.55 5.75
N ILE A 357 -17.19 13.58 6.38
CA ILE A 357 -16.67 13.47 7.75
C ILE A 357 -17.75 13.02 8.78
N THR A 358 -19.00 13.43 8.60
CA THR A 358 -20.12 13.02 9.47
C THR A 358 -20.47 11.53 9.31
N SER A 359 -20.39 11.00 8.09
CA SER A 359 -20.66 9.57 7.81
C SER A 359 -19.59 8.68 8.43
N ILE A 360 -18.31 9.05 8.32
CA ILE A 360 -17.23 8.31 8.98
C ILE A 360 -17.31 8.43 10.50
N HIS A 361 -17.77 9.56 11.04
CA HIS A 361 -18.04 9.69 12.48
C HIS A 361 -19.05 8.65 12.96
N GLU A 362 -20.19 8.53 12.29
CA GLU A 362 -21.22 7.54 12.63
C GLU A 362 -20.70 6.11 12.49
N ARG A 363 -19.96 5.82 11.41
CA ARG A 363 -19.34 4.52 11.18
C ARG A 363 -18.37 4.18 12.31
N LEU A 364 -17.46 5.08 12.68
CA LEU A 364 -16.50 4.87 13.75
C LEU A 364 -17.16 4.73 15.14
N LEU A 365 -18.22 5.50 15.42
CA LEU A 365 -18.98 5.37 16.68
C LEU A 365 -19.72 4.03 16.77
N ARG A 366 -20.16 3.49 15.62
CA ARG A 366 -20.72 2.14 15.55
C ARG A 366 -19.64 1.09 15.82
N LEU A 367 -18.50 1.19 15.13
CA LEU A 367 -17.32 0.32 15.29
C LEU A 367 -16.79 0.30 16.74
N TYR A 368 -16.81 1.44 17.42
CA TYR A 368 -16.29 1.59 18.78
C TYR A 368 -17.37 2.14 19.73
N PRO A 369 -18.28 1.29 20.22
CA PRO A 369 -19.31 1.71 21.15
C PRO A 369 -18.72 2.37 22.40
N GLY A 370 -19.32 3.48 22.83
CA GLY A 370 -18.84 4.28 23.96
C GLY A 370 -17.64 5.18 23.65
N ALA A 371 -17.19 5.26 22.39
CA ALA A 371 -16.21 6.25 21.97
C ALA A 371 -16.83 7.65 21.86
N ARG A 372 -16.04 8.68 22.16
CA ARG A 372 -16.41 10.09 21.95
C ARG A 372 -15.54 10.71 20.88
N ILE A 373 -16.15 11.34 19.88
CA ILE A 373 -15.42 12.08 18.85
C ILE A 373 -15.03 13.46 19.38
N ILE A 374 -13.77 13.82 19.19
CA ILE A 374 -13.19 15.12 19.50
C ILE A 374 -12.85 15.78 18.19
N SER A 375 -13.34 17.00 17.98
CA SER A 375 -13.04 17.80 16.80
C SER A 375 -11.98 18.88 17.07
N ASP A 376 -11.72 19.20 18.34
CA ASP A 376 -10.72 20.20 18.70
C ASP A 376 -9.33 19.55 18.91
N ASP A 377 -8.35 20.01 18.13
CA ASP A 377 -6.96 19.56 18.24
C ASP A 377 -6.36 19.85 19.61
N ALA A 378 -6.74 20.97 20.25
CA ALA A 378 -6.17 21.36 21.54
C ALA A 378 -6.67 20.43 22.65
N GLU A 379 -7.95 20.10 22.65
CA GLU A 379 -8.50 19.03 23.50
C GLU A 379 -7.85 17.68 23.21
N ALA A 380 -7.72 17.29 21.94
CA ALA A 380 -7.09 16.03 21.57
C ALA A 380 -5.63 15.93 22.03
N SER A 381 -4.87 17.03 21.95
CA SER A 381 -3.47 17.08 22.40
C SER A 381 -3.37 16.93 23.92
N LYS A 382 -4.21 17.63 24.68
CA LYS A 382 -4.30 17.48 26.15
C LYS A 382 -4.67 16.06 26.57
N LEU A 383 -5.55 15.40 25.81
CA LEU A 383 -5.94 14.01 26.08
C LEU A 383 -4.85 12.99 25.72
N LYS A 384 -3.88 13.35 24.87
CA LYS A 384 -2.70 12.52 24.59
C LYS A 384 -1.60 12.63 25.64
N GLU A 385 -1.48 13.78 26.31
CA GLU A 385 -0.46 14.01 27.34
C GLU A 385 -0.60 13.10 28.57
N LYS A 386 -1.82 12.63 28.87
CA LYS A 386 -2.11 11.75 30.00
C LYS A 386 -2.85 10.50 29.54
N VAL A 387 -2.58 9.36 30.18
CA VAL A 387 -3.33 8.13 29.94
C VAL A 387 -4.73 8.26 30.55
N GLN A 388 -5.67 8.76 29.74
CA GLN A 388 -7.06 8.94 30.15
C GLN A 388 -7.81 7.60 30.13
N THR A 389 -8.66 7.38 31.12
CA THR A 389 -9.62 6.27 31.15
C THR A 389 -10.80 6.61 30.24
N GLY A 390 -10.83 6.07 29.02
CA GLY A 390 -11.91 6.30 28.06
C GLY A 390 -11.53 5.93 26.63
N ARG A 391 -12.50 6.08 25.71
CA ARG A 391 -12.33 5.91 24.26
C ARG A 391 -12.58 7.24 23.58
N TYR A 392 -11.54 7.84 23.04
CA TYR A 392 -11.60 9.14 22.39
C TYR A 392 -11.07 9.05 20.96
N LEU A 393 -11.88 9.44 19.99
CA LEU A 393 -11.50 9.46 18.58
C LEU A 393 -11.29 10.89 18.14
N HIS A 394 -10.13 11.19 17.57
CA HIS A 394 -9.89 12.47 16.92
C HIS A 394 -9.80 12.26 15.41
N VAL A 395 -10.78 12.80 14.68
CA VAL A 395 -10.95 12.60 13.25
C VAL A 395 -10.83 13.94 12.52
N SER A 396 -9.98 13.98 11.49
CA SER A 396 -9.76 15.17 10.66
C SER A 396 -9.68 14.80 9.19
N THR A 397 -10.22 15.65 8.31
CA THR A 397 -10.04 15.49 6.85
C THR A 397 -8.61 15.77 6.46
N VAL A 398 -8.06 14.95 5.58
CA VAL A 398 -6.72 15.15 4.99
C VAL A 398 -6.81 15.05 3.48
N GLU A 399 -5.90 15.75 2.80
CA GLU A 399 -5.81 15.73 1.34
C GLU A 399 -4.47 15.15 0.90
N PRO A 400 -4.42 14.39 -0.19
CA PRO A 400 -3.15 13.95 -0.76
C PRO A 400 -2.25 15.13 -1.13
N VAL A 401 -0.97 15.05 -0.77
CA VAL A 401 0.00 16.07 -1.13
C VAL A 401 0.17 16.10 -2.65
N SER A 402 0.00 17.27 -3.25
CA SER A 402 0.29 17.50 -4.66
C SER A 402 1.70 18.05 -4.82
N GLU A 403 2.51 17.42 -5.67
CA GLU A 403 3.84 17.94 -6.01
C GLU A 403 3.68 19.22 -6.85
N ILE A 404 4.16 20.35 -6.31
CA ILE A 404 4.23 21.62 -7.02
C ILE A 404 5.60 21.69 -7.68
N SER A 405 5.72 21.10 -8.88
CA SER A 405 6.95 21.11 -9.68
C SER A 405 6.71 21.89 -10.98
N GLU A 406 7.73 22.61 -11.46
CA GLU A 406 7.71 23.24 -12.80
C GLU A 406 7.33 22.25 -13.91
N LYS A 407 7.65 20.96 -13.73
CA LYS A 407 7.28 19.87 -14.64
C LYS A 407 5.77 19.63 -14.73
N LEU A 408 4.99 19.97 -13.70
CA LEU A 408 3.56 19.66 -13.55
C LEU A 408 2.65 20.88 -13.68
N LEU A 409 3.20 22.09 -13.52
CA LEU A 409 2.42 23.34 -13.57
C LEU A 409 1.77 23.55 -14.96
N ASN A 410 2.42 23.13 -16.04
CA ASN A 410 1.95 23.33 -17.43
C ASN A 410 1.40 22.06 -18.10
N THR A 411 1.17 20.97 -17.35
CA THR A 411 0.68 19.70 -17.91
C THR A 411 -0.84 19.58 -17.88
N SER A 412 -1.39 18.56 -18.53
CA SER A 412 -2.82 18.23 -18.44
C SER A 412 -3.20 17.81 -17.01
N ILE A 413 -4.49 17.89 -16.70
CA ILE A 413 -5.04 17.52 -15.38
C ILE A 413 -4.81 16.03 -15.11
N GLY A 414 -5.00 15.17 -16.12
CA GLY A 414 -4.73 13.74 -16.00
C GLY A 414 -3.28 13.45 -15.60
N VAL A 415 -2.31 14.20 -16.14
CA VAL A 415 -0.90 14.07 -15.74
C VAL A 415 -0.67 14.50 -14.29
N ARG A 416 -1.28 15.60 -13.84
CA ARG A 416 -1.18 16.03 -12.44
C ARG A 416 -1.82 15.03 -11.47
N GLN A 417 -2.99 14.50 -11.84
CA GLN A 417 -3.69 13.49 -11.06
C GLN A 417 -2.88 12.19 -10.99
N TYR A 418 -2.33 11.74 -12.12
CA TYR A 418 -1.41 10.61 -12.18
C TYR A 418 -0.22 10.82 -11.26
N ALA A 419 0.48 11.97 -11.34
CA ALA A 419 1.64 12.25 -10.50
C ALA A 419 1.30 12.22 -9.00
N ARG A 420 0.17 12.81 -8.61
CA ARG A 420 -0.33 12.79 -7.22
C ARG A 420 -0.64 11.36 -6.74
N ASN A 421 -1.31 10.56 -7.57
CA ASN A 421 -1.74 9.21 -7.21
C ASN A 421 -0.63 8.15 -7.35
N LYS A 422 0.41 8.44 -8.15
CA LYS A 422 1.59 7.58 -8.36
C LYS A 422 2.46 7.45 -7.12
N ASP A 423 2.32 8.30 -6.10
CA ASP A 423 2.89 7.99 -4.79
C ASP A 423 2.03 8.45 -3.62
N LEU A 424 0.82 7.88 -3.54
CA LEU A 424 -0.21 8.21 -2.55
C LEU A 424 0.13 7.72 -1.13
N ARG A 425 1.20 8.29 -0.54
CA ARG A 425 1.68 8.08 0.84
C ARG A 425 1.70 9.34 1.69
N PHE A 426 1.64 10.50 1.06
CA PHE A 426 1.76 11.78 1.74
C PHE A 426 0.40 12.47 1.77
N PHE A 427 -0.03 12.84 2.96
CA PHE A 427 -1.29 13.53 3.20
C PHE A 427 -1.03 14.80 3.98
N THR A 428 -1.82 15.84 3.76
CA THR A 428 -1.67 17.13 4.43
C THR A 428 -2.99 17.59 5.03
N THR A 429 -2.89 18.33 6.12
CA THR A 429 -3.98 19.12 6.69
C THR A 429 -3.48 20.52 7.02
N MET A 430 -4.34 21.50 6.84
CA MET A 430 -4.01 22.92 6.95
C MET A 430 -4.89 23.56 8.02
N LYS A 431 -4.25 24.22 8.99
CA LYS A 431 -4.93 24.90 10.08
C LYS A 431 -4.60 26.39 10.11
N LYS A 432 -5.61 27.23 10.29
CA LYS A 432 -5.40 28.67 10.56
C LYS A 432 -5.04 28.88 12.02
N ILE A 433 -3.99 29.65 12.29
CA ILE A 433 -3.62 30.02 13.65
C ILE A 433 -4.61 31.11 14.12
N PRO A 434 -5.30 30.94 15.27
CA PRO A 434 -6.24 31.92 15.78
C PRO A 434 -5.58 33.28 16.02
N GLY A 435 -6.33 34.37 15.79
CA GLY A 435 -5.89 35.74 16.08
C GLY A 435 -5.51 36.59 14.86
N SER A 436 -5.60 36.05 13.64
CA SER A 436 -5.42 36.85 12.42
C SER A 436 -6.57 37.84 12.22
N THR A 437 -6.25 39.11 12.01
CA THR A 437 -7.21 40.18 11.72
C THR A 437 -7.16 40.63 10.26
N SER A 438 -6.09 40.28 9.56
CA SER A 438 -5.78 40.72 8.20
C SER A 438 -5.15 39.59 7.39
N ILE A 439 -4.95 39.81 6.09
CA ILE A 439 -4.23 38.86 5.24
C ILE A 439 -2.74 38.86 5.59
N PHE A 440 -2.21 39.97 6.10
CA PHE A 440 -0.80 40.14 6.44
C PHE A 440 -0.36 39.48 7.76
N ASP A 441 -1.31 39.06 8.61
CA ASP A 441 -1.05 38.36 9.87
C ASP A 441 -1.67 36.94 9.88
N MET A 442 -2.16 36.47 8.73
CA MET A 442 -2.71 35.12 8.59
C MET A 442 -1.61 34.07 8.49
N TRP A 443 -1.17 33.59 9.65
CA TRP A 443 -0.31 32.41 9.77
C TRP A 443 -1.14 31.13 9.75
N THR A 444 -0.62 30.12 9.06
CA THR A 444 -1.22 28.79 9.04
C THR A 444 -0.18 27.74 9.42
N GLU A 445 -0.67 26.60 9.85
CA GLU A 445 0.14 25.44 10.18
C GLU A 445 -0.26 24.30 9.26
N GLU A 446 0.70 23.81 8.48
CA GLU A 446 0.57 22.64 7.64
C GLU A 446 1.13 21.43 8.37
N THR A 447 0.30 20.39 8.52
CA THR A 447 0.77 19.11 9.04
C THR A 447 0.74 18.08 7.93
N THR A 448 1.93 17.59 7.55
CA THR A 448 2.12 16.52 6.58
C THR A 448 2.32 15.19 7.28
N TYR A 449 1.56 14.18 6.87
CA TYR A 449 1.62 12.80 7.34
C TYR A 449 2.19 11.90 6.25
N GLU A 450 3.19 11.09 6.60
CA GLU A 450 3.69 10.00 5.75
C GLU A 450 3.09 8.68 6.26
N THR A 451 2.47 7.89 5.39
CA THR A 451 1.93 6.57 5.74
C THR A 451 2.95 5.46 5.48
N HIS A 452 2.82 4.34 6.21
CA HIS A 452 3.67 3.15 5.99
C HIS A 452 3.43 2.50 4.62
N LEU A 453 2.18 2.50 4.15
CA LEU A 453 1.77 1.92 2.87
C LEU A 453 1.20 3.00 1.96
N SER A 454 1.46 2.88 0.66
CA SER A 454 0.80 3.71 -0.35
C SER A 454 -0.61 3.20 -0.60
N PHE A 455 -1.57 4.11 -0.71
CA PHE A 455 -2.92 3.75 -1.12
C PHE A 455 -2.98 3.35 -2.61
N PRO A 456 -3.97 2.53 -3.02
CA PRO A 456 -4.91 1.80 -2.16
C PRO A 456 -4.22 0.72 -1.29
N THR A 457 -4.81 0.39 -0.16
CA THR A 457 -4.29 -0.61 0.80
C THR A 457 -5.32 -1.69 1.09
N LEU A 458 -4.89 -2.90 1.53
CA LEU A 458 -5.81 -4.03 1.71
C LEU A 458 -6.94 -3.73 2.72
N MET A 459 -6.66 -2.91 3.73
CA MET A 459 -7.61 -2.57 4.81
C MET A 459 -8.20 -1.17 4.65
N ASN A 460 -8.02 -0.52 3.48
CA ASN A 460 -8.40 0.89 3.25
C ASN A 460 -7.88 1.86 4.33
N ARG A 461 -6.77 1.51 4.99
CA ARG A 461 -6.12 2.33 6.01
C ARG A 461 -4.64 2.02 6.14
N SER A 462 -3.87 2.98 6.61
CA SER A 462 -2.44 2.81 6.89
C SER A 462 -2.00 3.63 8.10
N ASP A 463 -1.16 3.02 8.93
CA ASP A 463 -0.53 3.68 10.08
C ASP A 463 0.37 4.84 9.63
N ILE A 464 0.29 5.96 10.35
CA ILE A 464 1.17 7.10 10.14
C ILE A 464 2.58 6.73 10.61
N LYS A 465 3.54 6.85 9.70
CA LYS A 465 4.97 6.60 9.92
C LYS A 465 5.68 7.82 10.49
N SER A 466 5.42 8.99 9.92
CA SER A 466 6.05 10.23 10.34
C SER A 466 5.06 11.39 10.18
N THR A 467 5.24 12.42 11.00
CA THR A 467 4.44 13.65 10.97
C THR A 467 5.39 14.84 10.96
N LYS A 468 5.17 15.76 10.02
CA LYS A 468 5.95 16.99 9.87
C LYS A 468 5.01 18.18 9.96
N VAL A 469 5.32 19.10 10.87
CA VAL A 469 4.56 20.34 11.06
C VAL A 469 5.38 21.51 10.55
N VAL A 470 4.79 22.34 9.68
CA VAL A 470 5.42 23.53 9.09
C VAL A 470 4.50 24.72 9.26
N LYS A 471 5.02 25.81 9.84
CA LYS A 471 4.30 27.09 9.88
C LYS A 471 4.51 27.83 8.56
N LEU A 472 3.41 28.26 7.95
CA LEU A 472 3.40 28.99 6.70
C LEU A 472 3.07 30.45 6.97
N SER A 473 3.86 31.32 6.33
CA SER A 473 3.69 32.76 6.48
C SER A 473 2.47 33.27 5.69
N PRO A 474 1.95 34.45 6.05
CA PRO A 474 0.96 35.19 5.26
C PRO A 474 1.24 35.22 3.75
N LEU A 475 2.50 35.44 3.37
CA LEU A 475 2.92 35.48 1.97
C LEU A 475 2.88 34.09 1.30
N ASP A 476 3.29 33.03 2.01
CA ASP A 476 3.19 31.66 1.50
C ASP A 476 1.73 31.24 1.28
N ASN A 477 0.85 31.64 2.20
CA ASN A 477 -0.60 31.42 2.10
C ASN A 477 -1.20 32.16 0.90
N ALA A 478 -0.77 33.40 0.65
CA ALA A 478 -1.18 34.17 -0.52
C ALA A 478 -0.81 33.45 -1.82
N ILE A 479 0.46 33.04 -1.96
CA ILE A 479 0.97 32.32 -3.14
C ILE A 479 0.17 31.04 -3.38
N ARG A 480 -0.02 30.20 -2.35
CA ARG A 480 -0.79 28.96 -2.45
C ARG A 480 -2.24 29.22 -2.85
N THR A 481 -2.87 30.25 -2.29
CA THR A 481 -4.27 30.59 -2.61
C THR A 481 -4.43 30.97 -4.08
N VAL A 482 -3.51 31.75 -4.63
CA VAL A 482 -3.51 32.13 -6.06
C VAL A 482 -3.23 30.90 -6.94
N ILE A 483 -2.24 30.07 -6.60
CA ILE A 483 -1.94 28.83 -7.33
C ILE A 483 -3.14 27.88 -7.35
N ASN A 484 -3.79 27.67 -6.21
CA ASN A 484 -4.97 26.81 -6.12
C ASN A 484 -6.10 27.37 -6.98
N LYS A 485 -6.34 28.69 -6.96
CA LYS A 485 -7.33 29.31 -7.83
C LYS A 485 -6.99 29.15 -9.32
N ASN A 486 -5.72 29.26 -9.70
CA ASN A 486 -5.26 29.00 -11.07
C ASN A 486 -5.57 27.56 -11.48
N ASN A 487 -5.27 26.60 -10.60
CA ASN A 487 -5.55 25.18 -10.84
C ASN A 487 -7.05 24.91 -10.99
N ASP A 488 -7.90 25.50 -10.14
CA ASP A 488 -9.36 25.36 -10.22
C ASP A 488 -9.91 25.87 -11.56
N LEU A 489 -9.42 27.03 -12.03
CA LEU A 489 -9.84 27.62 -13.31
C LEU A 489 -9.36 26.79 -14.50
N VAL A 490 -8.11 26.33 -14.49
CA VAL A 490 -7.58 25.41 -15.52
C VAL A 490 -8.36 24.09 -15.53
N GLN A 491 -8.78 23.61 -14.36
CA GLN A 491 -9.60 22.41 -14.25
C GLN A 491 -10.96 22.61 -14.92
N LEU A 492 -11.67 23.69 -14.60
CA LEU A 492 -12.94 24.01 -15.23
C LEU A 492 -12.83 24.23 -16.73
N GLU A 493 -11.80 24.96 -17.19
CA GLU A 493 -11.54 25.18 -18.62
C GLU A 493 -11.39 23.86 -19.37
N SER A 494 -10.61 22.92 -18.81
CA SER A 494 -10.41 21.61 -19.44
C SER A 494 -11.66 20.76 -19.44
N ILE A 495 -12.41 20.70 -18.32
CA ILE A 495 -13.66 19.93 -18.23
C ILE A 495 -14.65 20.43 -19.29
N ILE A 496 -14.80 21.76 -19.42
CA ILE A 496 -15.69 22.33 -20.44
C ILE A 496 -15.16 22.06 -21.85
N GLY A 497 -13.84 22.16 -22.06
CA GLY A 497 -13.21 21.84 -23.34
C GLY A 497 -13.44 20.39 -23.79
N ILE A 498 -13.42 19.44 -22.86
CA ILE A 498 -13.74 18.02 -23.12
C ILE A 498 -15.24 17.88 -23.39
N ALA A 499 -16.10 18.41 -22.53
CA ALA A 499 -17.55 18.34 -22.69
C ALA A 499 -18.03 18.92 -24.04
N PHE A 500 -17.39 20.01 -24.47
CA PHE A 500 -17.64 20.63 -25.77
C PHE A 500 -17.23 19.72 -26.95
N LYS A 501 -16.10 19.02 -26.85
CA LYS A 501 -15.67 18.05 -27.88
C LYS A 501 -16.57 16.82 -27.93
N GLU A 502 -17.01 16.33 -26.77
CA GLU A 502 -17.83 15.14 -26.62
C GLU A 502 -19.33 15.40 -26.77
N LYS A 503 -19.73 16.67 -26.92
CA LYS A 503 -21.13 17.12 -27.01
C LYS A 503 -22.00 16.67 -25.83
N THR A 504 -21.43 16.69 -24.62
CA THR A 504 -22.13 16.39 -23.37
C THR A 504 -22.73 17.66 -22.75
N GLU A 505 -23.40 17.55 -21.60
CA GLU A 505 -24.02 18.69 -20.93
C GLU A 505 -22.97 19.68 -20.39
N ILE A 506 -22.95 20.89 -20.95
CA ILE A 506 -21.97 21.95 -20.60
C ILE A 506 -22.53 22.93 -19.57
N ASN A 507 -23.85 22.99 -19.40
CA ASN A 507 -24.53 24.07 -18.67
C ASN A 507 -24.13 24.17 -17.20
N SER A 508 -23.98 23.04 -16.48
CA SER A 508 -23.56 23.05 -15.06
C SER A 508 -22.14 23.59 -14.92
N SER A 509 -21.20 23.05 -15.69
CA SER A 509 -19.79 23.47 -15.70
C SER A 509 -19.63 24.93 -16.14
N LEU A 510 -20.45 25.41 -17.08
CA LEU A 510 -20.45 26.81 -17.52
C LEU A 510 -20.97 27.75 -16.42
N ASN A 511 -22.00 27.34 -15.67
CA ASN A 511 -22.49 28.10 -14.52
C ASN A 511 -21.44 28.15 -13.39
N ASP A 512 -20.73 27.04 -13.16
CA ASP A 512 -19.60 26.99 -12.22
C ASP A 512 -18.45 27.89 -12.67
N LEU A 513 -18.11 27.90 -13.96
CA LEU A 513 -17.13 28.81 -14.53
C LEU A 513 -17.57 30.27 -14.38
N SER A 514 -18.83 30.58 -14.64
CA SER A 514 -19.39 31.94 -14.45
C SER A 514 -19.21 32.41 -13.02
N ARG A 515 -19.54 31.55 -12.04
CA ARG A 515 -19.39 31.84 -10.61
C ARG A 515 -17.92 32.05 -10.22
N GLN A 516 -17.01 31.19 -10.70
CA GLN A 516 -15.59 31.30 -10.40
C GLN A 516 -14.95 32.53 -11.05
N LEU A 517 -15.30 32.85 -12.30
CA LEU A 517 -14.87 34.05 -12.99
C LEU A 517 -15.34 35.30 -12.26
N ALA A 518 -16.63 35.40 -11.93
CA ALA A 518 -17.17 36.52 -11.17
C ALA A 518 -16.43 36.71 -9.84
N GLY A 519 -16.30 35.65 -9.03
CA GLY A 519 -15.62 35.72 -7.74
C GLY A 519 -14.12 35.98 -7.78
N THR A 520 -13.48 35.86 -8.94
CA THR A 520 -12.03 36.08 -9.12
C THR A 520 -11.72 37.42 -9.78
N VAL A 521 -12.54 37.83 -10.76
CA VAL A 521 -12.41 39.09 -11.48
C VAL A 521 -12.86 40.27 -10.62
N ASP A 522 -13.97 40.12 -9.89
CA ASP A 522 -14.52 41.15 -9.03
C ASP A 522 -15.14 40.53 -7.77
N SER A 523 -14.40 40.55 -6.66
CA SER A 523 -14.83 39.99 -5.37
C SER A 523 -15.17 41.10 -4.39
N PRO A 524 -16.43 41.59 -4.37
CA PRO A 524 -16.81 42.79 -3.62
C PRO A 524 -16.84 42.58 -2.10
N VAL A 525 -16.94 41.34 -1.62
CA VAL A 525 -17.13 41.04 -0.19
C VAL A 525 -15.80 40.87 0.55
N ASN A 526 -14.90 40.02 0.03
CA ASN A 526 -13.66 39.65 0.69
C ASN A 526 -12.41 40.08 -0.09
N GLY A 527 -12.52 40.95 -1.11
CA GLY A 527 -11.39 41.37 -1.95
C GLY A 527 -10.80 40.30 -2.88
N GLY A 528 -11.21 39.04 -2.73
CA GLY A 528 -10.88 37.93 -3.62
C GLY A 528 -9.39 37.63 -3.66
N VAL A 529 -8.90 37.12 -4.79
CA VAL A 529 -7.45 36.97 -5.00
C VAL A 529 -6.75 38.31 -5.19
N GLY A 530 -7.46 39.35 -5.63
CA GLY A 530 -6.91 40.69 -5.85
C GLY A 530 -6.32 41.33 -4.59
N GLN A 531 -6.85 41.00 -3.40
CA GLN A 531 -6.33 41.52 -2.13
C GLN A 531 -4.85 41.21 -1.88
N TYR A 532 -4.33 40.11 -2.45
CA TYR A 532 -2.93 39.70 -2.27
C TYR A 532 -1.94 40.59 -3.06
N ARG A 533 -2.42 41.47 -3.94
CA ARG A 533 -1.58 42.47 -4.63
C ARG A 533 -0.97 43.48 -3.65
N THR A 534 -1.61 43.68 -2.50
CA THR A 534 -1.13 44.59 -1.46
C THR A 534 0.27 44.20 -0.93
N PHE A 535 0.63 42.92 -0.97
CA PHE A 535 1.99 42.44 -0.65
C PHE A 535 3.08 42.99 -1.59
N PHE A 536 2.73 43.44 -2.81
CA PHE A 536 3.71 43.99 -3.76
C PHE A 536 4.20 45.38 -3.38
N VAL A 537 3.42 46.11 -2.60
CA VAL A 537 3.66 47.52 -2.26
C VAL A 537 4.01 47.68 -0.79
N ASP A 538 3.55 46.78 0.08
CA ASP A 538 3.79 46.86 1.52
C ASP A 538 5.30 46.89 1.86
N PRO A 539 5.80 47.94 2.56
CA PRO A 539 7.21 48.10 2.90
C PRO A 539 7.82 46.93 3.68
N SER A 540 7.01 46.21 4.46
CA SER A 540 7.45 45.09 5.30
C SER A 540 7.96 43.91 4.48
N PHE A 541 7.45 43.76 3.25
CA PHE A 541 7.76 42.66 2.33
C PHE A 541 8.76 43.04 1.23
N GLN A 542 9.34 44.24 1.27
CA GLN A 542 10.38 44.70 0.32
C GLN A 542 11.81 44.26 0.71
N LYS A 543 11.96 43.50 1.79
CA LYS A 543 13.26 42.97 2.25
C LYS A 543 13.78 41.90 1.28
N GLU A 544 15.10 41.77 1.16
CA GLU A 544 15.74 40.83 0.22
C GLU A 544 15.29 39.36 0.45
N GLU A 545 14.99 38.98 1.70
CA GLU A 545 14.48 37.65 2.06
C GLU A 545 13.14 37.29 1.39
N TYR A 546 12.26 38.26 1.16
CA TYR A 546 10.93 38.02 0.57
C TYR A 546 10.91 38.19 -0.95
N LYS A 547 12.00 38.68 -1.54
CA LYS A 547 12.07 39.06 -2.95
C LYS A 547 11.72 37.91 -3.89
N ASP A 548 12.21 36.71 -3.62
CA ASP A 548 11.92 35.53 -4.45
C ASP A 548 10.48 35.06 -4.30
N LYS A 549 9.91 35.11 -3.08
CA LYS A 549 8.50 34.81 -2.84
C LYS A 549 7.57 35.83 -3.49
N ILE A 550 7.92 37.11 -3.45
CA ILE A 550 7.17 38.18 -4.12
C ILE A 550 7.26 38.04 -5.65
N ARG A 551 8.42 37.68 -6.20
CA ARG A 551 8.56 37.34 -7.63
C ARG A 551 7.67 36.17 -8.01
N LEU A 552 7.65 35.10 -7.20
CA LEU A 552 6.77 33.95 -7.41
C LEU A 552 5.30 34.37 -7.38
N LEU A 553 4.87 35.17 -6.39
CA LEU A 553 3.51 35.68 -6.32
C LEU A 553 3.15 36.49 -7.57
N LYS A 554 4.01 37.42 -8.02
CA LYS A 554 3.79 38.17 -9.27
C LYS A 554 3.66 37.26 -10.49
N SER A 555 4.53 36.25 -10.61
CA SER A 555 4.43 35.25 -11.68
C SER A 555 3.09 34.52 -11.65
N THR A 556 2.65 34.07 -10.48
CA THR A 556 1.35 33.37 -10.34
C THR A 556 0.15 34.26 -10.69
N PHE A 557 0.24 35.59 -10.46
CA PHE A 557 -0.78 36.55 -10.92
C PHE A 557 -0.74 36.78 -12.43
N SER A 558 0.44 36.77 -13.04
CA SER A 558 0.56 36.79 -14.50
C SER A 558 -0.09 35.55 -15.11
N ASP A 559 0.17 34.37 -14.54
CA ASP A 559 -0.49 33.11 -14.96
C ASP A 559 -2.01 33.18 -14.78
N LEU A 560 -2.48 33.68 -13.63
CA LEU A 560 -3.91 33.89 -13.37
C LEU A 560 -4.55 34.75 -14.46
N THR A 561 -3.89 35.84 -14.85
CA THR A 561 -4.40 36.77 -15.87
C THR A 561 -4.51 36.08 -17.24
N MET A 562 -3.53 35.26 -17.62
CA MET A 562 -3.59 34.47 -18.85
C MET A 562 -4.74 33.46 -18.81
N ILE A 563 -4.91 32.76 -17.69
CA ILE A 563 -5.96 31.76 -17.48
C ILE A 563 -7.34 32.43 -17.53
N LEU A 564 -7.54 33.53 -16.82
CA LEU A 564 -8.77 34.32 -16.84
C LEU A 564 -9.13 34.76 -18.26
N ASN A 565 -8.16 35.26 -19.04
CA ASN A 565 -8.39 35.64 -20.43
C ASN A 565 -8.88 34.45 -21.28
N ARG A 566 -8.24 33.28 -21.16
CA ARG A 566 -8.66 32.06 -21.87
C ARG A 566 -10.05 31.60 -21.45
N CYS A 567 -10.31 31.57 -20.14
CA CYS A 567 -11.60 31.20 -19.58
C CYS A 567 -12.72 32.16 -20.01
N LEU A 568 -12.46 33.47 -20.07
CA LEU A 568 -13.42 34.46 -20.56
C LEU A 568 -13.72 34.27 -22.05
N ILE A 569 -12.71 34.05 -22.89
CA ILE A 569 -12.91 33.75 -24.31
C ILE A 569 -13.76 32.48 -24.48
N LEU A 570 -13.44 31.42 -23.71
CA LEU A 570 -14.20 30.17 -23.72
C LEU A 570 -15.65 30.39 -23.25
N HIS A 571 -15.85 31.14 -22.17
CA HIS A 571 -17.18 31.48 -21.66
C HIS A 571 -17.99 32.27 -22.70
N GLY A 572 -17.37 33.24 -23.37
CA GLY A 572 -18.01 34.04 -24.43
C GLY A 572 -18.49 33.21 -25.61
N LYS A 573 -17.77 32.14 -25.97
CA LYS A 573 -18.17 31.19 -27.03
C LYS A 573 -19.38 30.34 -26.67
N LEU A 574 -19.58 30.05 -25.39
CA LEU A 574 -20.57 29.08 -24.89
C LEU A 574 -21.76 29.75 -24.18
N ALA A 575 -21.67 31.05 -23.88
CA ALA A 575 -22.70 31.80 -23.20
C ALA A 575 -24.00 31.81 -24.00
N SER A 576 -25.11 31.48 -23.32
CA SER A 576 -26.45 31.65 -23.86
C SER A 576 -26.78 33.15 -24.03
N PRO A 577 -27.81 33.50 -24.83
CA PRO A 577 -28.26 34.89 -24.97
C PRO A 577 -28.60 35.55 -23.62
N SER A 578 -29.07 34.77 -22.64
CA SER A 578 -29.37 35.25 -21.29
C SER A 578 -28.12 35.57 -20.44
N LEU A 579 -26.99 34.90 -20.70
CA LEU A 579 -25.71 35.11 -20.01
C LEU A 579 -24.79 36.11 -20.73
N ARG A 580 -25.21 36.67 -21.86
CA ARG A 580 -24.36 37.56 -22.65
C ARG A 580 -24.07 38.87 -21.93
N ASN A 581 -25.10 39.50 -21.35
CA ASN A 581 -24.93 40.74 -20.58
C ASN A 581 -24.02 40.55 -19.35
N SER A 582 -24.11 39.41 -18.67
CA SER A 582 -23.23 39.11 -17.53
C SER A 582 -21.79 38.83 -18.00
N HIS A 583 -21.62 38.16 -19.14
CA HIS A 583 -20.30 37.97 -19.74
C HIS A 583 -19.63 39.30 -20.12
N ASP A 584 -20.35 40.20 -20.79
CA ASP A 584 -19.80 41.48 -21.22
C ASP A 584 -19.36 42.33 -20.00
N ALA A 585 -20.17 42.30 -18.92
CA ALA A 585 -19.79 42.92 -17.65
C ALA A 585 -18.52 42.30 -17.03
N LEU A 586 -18.36 40.97 -17.08
CA LEU A 586 -17.15 40.29 -16.60
C LEU A 586 -15.91 40.68 -17.41
N VAL A 587 -16.03 40.82 -18.73
CA VAL A 587 -14.94 41.26 -19.60
C VAL A 587 -14.54 42.71 -19.28
N GLU A 588 -15.51 43.60 -19.05
CA GLU A 588 -15.24 44.98 -18.65
C GLU A 588 -14.53 45.05 -17.27
N LEU A 589 -15.02 44.29 -16.30
CA LEU A 589 -14.40 44.20 -14.97
C LEU A 589 -12.98 43.61 -15.04
N PHE A 590 -12.75 42.62 -15.90
CA PHE A 590 -11.43 42.05 -16.13
C PHE A 590 -10.46 43.09 -16.69
N LYS A 591 -10.87 43.83 -17.73
CA LYS A 591 -10.07 44.94 -18.29
C LYS A 591 -9.75 46.01 -17.26
N LYS A 592 -10.70 46.31 -16.36
CA LYS A 592 -10.52 47.32 -15.32
C LYS A 592 -9.57 46.85 -14.21
N ASN A 593 -9.77 45.64 -13.68
CA ASN A 593 -9.08 45.15 -12.48
C ASN A 593 -7.71 44.50 -12.77
N PHE A 594 -7.45 44.08 -14.01
CA PHE A 594 -6.19 43.43 -14.43
C PHE A 594 -5.46 44.23 -15.53
N LYS A 595 -5.74 45.53 -15.64
CA LYS A 595 -5.20 46.40 -16.71
C LYS A 595 -3.68 46.32 -16.86
N GLU A 596 -2.95 46.41 -15.74
CA GLU A 596 -1.47 46.41 -15.74
C GLU A 596 -0.90 45.08 -16.26
N GLU A 597 -1.47 43.94 -15.85
CA GLU A 597 -1.05 42.63 -16.34
C GLU A 597 -1.44 42.40 -17.80
N ILE A 598 -2.62 42.86 -18.23
CA ILE A 598 -3.07 42.74 -19.62
C ILE A 598 -2.12 43.50 -20.56
N GLU A 599 -1.71 44.71 -20.18
CA GLU A 599 -0.75 45.52 -20.94
C GLU A 599 0.64 44.86 -20.96
N ALA A 600 1.11 44.37 -19.80
CA ALA A 600 2.41 43.70 -19.69
C ALA A 600 2.48 42.40 -20.51
N LEU A 601 1.41 41.62 -20.53
CA LEU A 601 1.31 40.33 -21.22
C LEU A 601 0.78 40.45 -22.66
N LYS A 602 0.40 41.65 -23.12
CA LYS A 602 -0.18 41.93 -24.44
C LYS A 602 -1.38 41.04 -24.77
N LEU A 603 -2.26 40.82 -23.80
CA LEU A 603 -3.45 39.99 -23.97
C LEU A 603 -4.54 40.78 -24.70
N ASN A 604 -5.31 40.10 -25.55
CA ASN A 604 -6.49 40.69 -26.21
C ASN A 604 -7.77 40.07 -25.65
N PRO A 605 -8.48 40.76 -24.72
CA PRO A 605 -9.72 40.26 -24.13
C PRO A 605 -10.91 40.27 -25.10
N ASP A 606 -10.81 41.00 -26.21
CA ASP A 606 -11.86 41.17 -27.23
C ASP A 606 -11.66 40.26 -28.45
N SER A 607 -10.70 39.33 -28.41
CA SER A 607 -10.40 38.49 -29.57
C SER A 607 -11.61 37.63 -29.97
N ASP A 608 -12.20 37.96 -31.11
CA ASP A 608 -13.12 37.07 -31.82
C ASP A 608 -12.40 35.81 -32.35
N ALA A 609 -13.18 34.75 -32.51
CA ALA A 609 -12.77 33.34 -32.53
C ALA A 609 -11.87 32.84 -33.70
N ALA A 610 -11.26 33.70 -34.52
CA ALA A 610 -10.60 33.26 -35.76
C ALA A 610 -9.11 32.89 -35.67
N SER A 611 -8.44 33.02 -34.51
CA SER A 611 -6.97 32.86 -34.43
C SER A 611 -6.44 31.79 -33.46
N ILE A 612 -7.31 31.00 -32.82
CA ILE A 612 -6.88 29.89 -31.93
C ILE A 612 -7.18 28.54 -32.59
N THR A 613 -6.62 28.32 -33.76
CA THR A 613 -6.47 26.99 -34.38
C THR A 613 -5.03 26.86 -34.84
N GLN A 614 -4.09 26.86 -33.89
CA GLN A 614 -2.73 26.29 -33.95
C GLN A 614 -1.88 26.92 -32.83
N SER A 615 -2.02 26.43 -31.60
CA SER A 615 -0.98 26.53 -30.56
C SER A 615 -1.31 25.63 -29.38
N THR A 616 -1.59 24.37 -29.67
CA THR A 616 -1.36 23.32 -28.68
C THR A 616 0.09 22.86 -28.87
N HIS A 617 0.92 23.07 -27.84
CA HIS A 617 2.32 22.65 -27.73
C HIS A 617 3.34 23.29 -28.69
N GLN A 618 3.91 24.43 -28.29
CA GLN A 618 5.36 24.71 -28.41
C GLN A 618 5.67 26.03 -27.67
N SER A 619 6.37 25.92 -26.54
CA SER A 619 7.05 27.08 -25.94
C SER A 619 8.46 27.13 -26.54
N THR A 620 8.71 28.15 -27.35
CA THR A 620 9.99 28.37 -28.02
C THR A 620 10.96 29.02 -27.04
N TYR A 621 11.96 28.26 -26.59
CA TYR A 621 13.20 28.82 -26.07
C TYR A 621 13.99 29.43 -27.23
N ALA A 622 14.34 30.71 -27.12
CA ALA A 622 15.34 31.34 -27.97
C ALA A 622 16.66 31.45 -27.17
N PRO A 623 17.73 30.74 -27.54
CA PRO A 623 19.09 31.12 -27.18
C PRO A 623 19.68 32.00 -28.27
N SER A 624 20.20 33.16 -27.88
CA SER A 624 20.98 34.07 -28.71
C SER A 624 22.26 33.41 -29.22
N LEU A 625 22.55 33.57 -30.52
CA LEU A 625 23.76 33.11 -31.21
C LEU A 625 24.91 34.12 -31.17
N SER A 626 26.13 33.59 -31.04
CA SER A 626 27.39 34.08 -31.65
C SER A 626 28.31 32.84 -31.69
N SER A 627 29.11 32.48 -32.70
CA SER A 627 29.41 33.00 -34.03
C SER A 627 30.21 31.91 -34.80
N THR A 628 30.10 31.91 -36.14
CA THR A 628 31.12 31.51 -37.16
C THR A 628 31.69 30.09 -37.21
N LEU A 629 31.40 29.32 -38.27
CA LEU A 629 32.32 29.14 -39.43
C LEU A 629 31.60 28.40 -40.58
N ALA A 630 31.95 28.75 -41.81
CA ALA A 630 31.43 28.18 -43.06
C ALA A 630 32.18 26.90 -43.48
N GLU A 631 31.52 25.97 -44.19
CA GLU A 631 32.01 25.45 -45.50
C GLU A 631 31.04 24.47 -46.21
N LYS A 632 30.76 24.83 -47.48
CA LYS A 632 30.67 24.03 -48.73
C LYS A 632 29.81 22.76 -48.89
N ARG A 633 28.89 22.88 -49.88
CA ARG A 633 28.59 22.02 -51.07
C ARG A 633 28.23 20.54 -50.78
N SER A 634 27.14 19.96 -51.30
CA SER A 634 26.82 19.82 -52.74
C SER A 634 25.40 19.25 -52.95
N SER A 635 24.84 19.56 -54.11
CA SER A 635 23.55 19.19 -54.70
C SER A 635 23.36 17.70 -55.06
N SER A 636 22.12 17.19 -55.00
CA SER A 636 21.37 16.75 -56.20
C SER A 636 19.93 16.34 -55.89
N SER A 637 19.02 16.95 -56.67
CA SER A 637 17.58 16.69 -56.84
C SER A 637 17.31 15.30 -57.46
N VAL A 638 16.11 14.72 -57.25
CA VAL A 638 15.02 14.59 -58.27
C VAL A 638 13.84 13.76 -57.68
N ASN A 639 12.65 14.37 -57.75
CA ASN A 639 11.26 13.88 -57.94
C ASN A 639 10.97 12.37 -57.75
N GLY A 640 9.89 11.91 -57.11
CA GLY A 640 8.53 12.44 -57.01
C GLY A 640 7.58 11.65 -57.94
N ALA A 641 6.75 10.75 -57.38
CA ALA A 641 5.34 10.50 -57.75
C ALA A 641 4.81 9.14 -57.20
N SER A 642 3.56 9.20 -56.75
CA SER A 642 2.68 8.17 -56.18
C SER A 642 2.35 6.99 -57.09
N PHE A 643 1.92 5.85 -56.53
CA PHE A 643 0.61 5.17 -56.78
C PHE A 643 0.50 3.86 -55.96
N GLN A 644 -0.63 3.66 -55.26
CA GLN A 644 -1.14 2.38 -54.71
C GLN A 644 -2.03 1.66 -55.77
N PRO A 645 -2.70 0.53 -55.47
CA PRO A 645 -2.25 -0.83 -55.11
C PRO A 645 -2.81 -1.86 -56.14
N PRO A 646 -2.77 -3.20 -55.92
CA PRO A 646 -4.04 -3.85 -55.54
C PRO A 646 -3.96 -5.15 -54.70
N ASN A 647 -5.14 -5.50 -54.17
CA ASN A 647 -5.56 -6.71 -53.47
C ASN A 647 -5.49 -8.02 -54.29
N GLY A 648 -5.33 -9.15 -53.58
CA GLY A 648 -6.37 -10.21 -53.61
C GLY A 648 -5.96 -11.66 -53.92
N SER A 649 -6.36 -12.57 -53.01
CA SER A 649 -6.68 -14.00 -53.23
C SER A 649 -5.48 -15.00 -53.34
N ARG A 650 -5.51 -16.30 -53.00
CA ARG A 650 -6.41 -17.22 -52.27
C ARG A 650 -5.65 -18.55 -52.04
N LEU A 651 -5.81 -19.20 -50.88
CA LEU A 651 -5.80 -20.65 -50.55
C LEU A 651 -5.09 -21.67 -51.48
N THR A 652 -4.23 -22.54 -50.90
CA THR A 652 -4.39 -24.02 -50.93
C THR A 652 -3.59 -24.72 -49.81
N LYS A 653 -4.19 -25.77 -49.24
CA LYS A 653 -3.61 -26.78 -48.34
C LYS A 653 -2.73 -27.75 -49.12
N THR A 654 -1.67 -28.28 -48.50
CA THR A 654 -1.37 -29.72 -48.50
C THR A 654 -0.49 -30.13 -47.32
N VAL A 655 -0.80 -31.32 -46.81
CA VAL A 655 -0.17 -32.05 -45.70
C VAL A 655 0.83 -33.04 -46.31
N SER A 656 2.00 -33.21 -45.69
CA SER A 656 2.68 -34.50 -45.63
C SER A 656 3.71 -34.53 -44.51
N ARG A 657 3.93 -35.77 -44.04
CA ARG A 657 4.35 -36.23 -42.72
C ARG A 657 5.59 -37.12 -42.94
N ALA A 658 6.44 -37.24 -41.91
CA ALA A 658 7.45 -38.30 -41.70
C ALA A 658 8.70 -38.25 -42.62
N SER A 659 9.91 -38.67 -42.25
CA SER A 659 10.52 -39.19 -41.02
C SER A 659 12.03 -39.40 -41.27
N SER A 660 12.83 -39.27 -40.19
CA SER A 660 14.04 -40.05 -39.86
C SER A 660 15.20 -40.25 -40.86
N SER A 661 16.41 -39.83 -40.48
CA SER A 661 17.60 -40.67 -40.22
C SER A 661 18.83 -39.76 -40.03
N ASN A 662 19.45 -39.70 -38.84
CA ASN A 662 20.49 -40.59 -38.27
C ASN A 662 21.91 -40.38 -38.85
N SER A 663 22.81 -39.82 -38.03
CA SER A 663 24.26 -40.10 -37.89
C SER A 663 24.85 -38.99 -36.99
N SER A 664 25.21 -39.23 -35.71
CA SER A 664 26.50 -39.80 -35.23
C SER A 664 27.70 -39.30 -36.06
N ALA A 665 28.80 -38.79 -35.52
CA ALA A 665 29.38 -38.96 -34.20
C ALA A 665 30.47 -37.90 -33.94
N SER A 666 30.89 -37.90 -32.67
CA SER A 666 32.25 -37.67 -32.18
C SER A 666 32.86 -36.27 -32.28
N GLY A 667 33.21 -35.76 -31.09
CA GLY A 667 34.63 -35.53 -30.85
C GLY A 667 34.97 -34.36 -29.93
N ILE A 668 35.20 -34.69 -28.66
CA ILE A 668 36.38 -34.24 -27.89
C ILE A 668 36.36 -32.79 -27.38
N SER A 669 35.96 -32.72 -26.10
CA SER A 669 36.63 -32.07 -24.96
C SER A 669 37.49 -30.82 -25.17
N GLY A 670 37.23 -29.82 -24.32
CA GLY A 670 38.28 -29.39 -23.40
C GLY A 670 38.30 -27.90 -23.04
N ILE A 671 38.03 -27.65 -21.76
CA ILE A 671 38.89 -26.83 -20.88
C ILE A 671 38.70 -25.30 -20.93
N SER A 672 38.00 -24.83 -19.88
CA SER A 672 38.27 -23.70 -18.98
C SER A 672 38.83 -22.37 -19.52
N SER A 673 38.26 -21.26 -19.05
CA SER A 673 38.86 -20.53 -17.91
C SER A 673 38.12 -19.24 -17.62
N GLU A 674 37.79 -19.09 -16.34
CA GLU A 674 37.46 -17.82 -15.71
C GLU A 674 38.62 -16.85 -15.81
N ARG A 675 38.32 -15.57 -15.98
CA ARG A 675 39.22 -14.51 -15.53
C ARG A 675 38.43 -13.34 -14.97
N ALA A 676 38.37 -13.30 -13.64
CA ALA A 676 38.06 -12.12 -12.88
C ALA A 676 39.14 -11.05 -13.13
N SER A 677 38.71 -9.79 -13.29
CA SER A 677 39.60 -8.65 -13.12
C SER A 677 38.88 -7.59 -12.29
N THR A 678 39.43 -7.39 -11.11
CA THR A 678 39.12 -6.36 -10.12
C THR A 678 39.81 -5.06 -10.55
N THR A 679 39.08 -3.96 -10.63
CA THR A 679 39.66 -2.61 -10.55
C THR A 679 38.78 -1.71 -9.71
N ASN A 680 39.35 -1.28 -8.60
CA ASN A 680 38.87 -0.21 -7.73
C ASN A 680 38.80 1.11 -8.51
N ASN A 681 37.73 1.88 -8.30
CA ASN A 681 37.83 3.34 -8.35
C ASN A 681 36.83 4.00 -7.40
N SER A 682 37.38 4.77 -6.47
CA SER A 682 36.70 5.62 -5.51
C SER A 682 36.32 6.98 -6.12
N SER A 683 35.07 7.41 -5.93
CA SER A 683 34.65 8.75 -5.46
C SER A 683 33.31 9.23 -6.02
N MET A 684 32.64 10.05 -5.19
CA MET A 684 31.43 10.86 -5.39
C MET A 684 30.06 10.22 -5.09
N SER A 685 29.64 10.51 -3.85
CA SER A 685 28.32 10.37 -3.28
C SER A 685 27.24 11.11 -4.08
N GLY A 686 26.50 10.36 -4.90
CA GLY A 686 25.16 10.74 -5.36
C GLY A 686 24.13 9.97 -4.54
N PHE A 687 23.25 10.69 -3.86
CA PHE A 687 22.08 10.12 -3.17
C PHE A 687 21.16 9.46 -4.21
N SER A 688 21.32 8.14 -4.38
CA SER A 688 20.39 7.29 -5.10
C SER A 688 19.12 7.14 -4.27
N PHE A 689 18.03 7.77 -4.71
CA PHE A 689 16.70 7.40 -4.26
C PHE A 689 16.44 5.95 -4.68
N GLY A 690 16.59 5.02 -3.72
CA GLY A 690 16.13 3.65 -3.91
C GLY A 690 14.64 3.66 -4.25
N ARG A 691 14.27 3.07 -5.40
CA ARG A 691 12.88 2.78 -5.75
C ARG A 691 12.30 1.84 -4.70
N GLY A 692 11.68 2.38 -3.66
CA GLY A 692 10.83 1.61 -2.76
C GLY A 692 9.66 1.03 -3.55
N LYS A 693 9.63 -0.30 -3.73
CA LYS A 693 8.57 -0.98 -4.48
C LYS A 693 7.22 -0.75 -3.78
N ARG A 694 6.19 -0.34 -4.54
CA ARG A 694 4.82 -0.09 -4.04
C ARG A 694 4.05 -1.39 -3.90
N THR A 695 4.62 -2.37 -3.24
CA THR A 695 3.98 -3.67 -3.11
C THR A 695 2.98 -3.64 -1.96
N ALA A 696 1.92 -4.45 -2.04
CA ALA A 696 1.18 -4.88 -0.84
C ALA A 696 2.10 -5.54 0.22
N LEU A 697 3.35 -5.85 -0.14
CA LEU A 697 4.34 -6.68 0.55
C LEU A 697 5.18 -5.97 1.62
N ASN A 698 4.90 -4.73 1.99
CA ASN A 698 5.52 -4.15 3.20
C ASN A 698 5.00 -4.80 4.51
N TRP A 699 4.08 -5.78 4.45
CA TRP A 699 3.67 -6.59 5.60
C TRP A 699 4.83 -7.39 6.20
N ARG A 700 5.84 -7.79 5.42
CA ARG A 700 7.02 -8.51 5.93
C ARG A 700 7.78 -7.73 7.01
N ASN A 701 7.73 -6.39 6.95
CA ASN A 701 8.37 -5.51 7.93
C ASN A 701 7.49 -5.20 9.16
N MET A 702 6.23 -5.67 9.18
CA MET A 702 5.34 -5.49 10.33
C MET A 702 5.41 -6.67 11.32
N VAL A 703 5.83 -7.86 10.86
CA VAL A 703 5.95 -9.07 11.71
C VAL A 703 7.15 -8.99 12.66
N ASN A 704 8.20 -8.21 12.32
CA ASN A 704 9.40 -8.05 13.15
C ASN A 704 9.38 -6.81 14.06
N ARG A 705 8.23 -6.16 14.26
CA ARG A 705 8.12 -5.08 15.24
C ARG A 705 7.60 -5.65 16.55
N GLY A 706 8.53 -6.04 17.41
CA GLY A 706 8.28 -6.12 18.85
C GLY A 706 7.77 -4.78 19.39
N PRO A 707 7.21 -4.78 20.61
CA PRO A 707 6.55 -3.61 21.22
C PRO A 707 7.37 -2.32 21.17
#